data_AF-A0A024GL83-F1
#
_entry.id   AF-A0A024GL83-F1
#
_cell.length_a   1.000
_cell.length_b   1.000
_cell.length_c   1.000
_cell.angle_alpha   90.00
_cell.angle_beta   90.00
_cell.angle_gamma   90.00
#
_symmetry.space_group_name_H-M   'P 1'
#
loop_
_entity.id
_entity.type
_entity.pdbx_description
1 polymer ?
#
loop_
_entity_poly.entity_id
_entity_poly.type
_entity_poly.pdbx_seq_one_letter_code
_entity_poly.pdbx_strand_id
1 'polypeptide(L)'
;MVVVSFAAFAMFVISEISYPLHHIISFFHFDFSNRWKHDQLHVLTFWIIGLLLPLTLLLAPRAYQTQIQRILRPTGNQKEIGCKESNDTRFLAYLCTACIGYLAFFLGILVCAFHRSSVLCSITRGLCFTCCSVGNRTPLAVLGFFSEMILLSSFLSLEGAIIDTEYRTSSMNRDKRYVLRLNNYINMLLIAGALLLAYGAEYANYLVRLMDDEQTDAKLLYRSSMSLQSAFYVSSSVGTGFGSLVLSITALFNTYGLGGILSAKDGWRFYQPLMGGAKFICFQVISWTCFGLGILLQGLYLASILVLQLERVFGTMLIAALLFAVAELLMMVSLFLFKGSSIVPRRNGHNSTNVQSTYTMRLHEVAEDSLGALALGAIVNLQWIPGVLTCLALTMFTSFSTIQVFLHTLEFMFVQSMLLGGRIASNSIKKGMRSYRYSSRIKSLEGVLIWLPFLMTQSIPAFVILYHFHCGSEGITLKILITGLIYLYQTSYGKNASTSGHREKVSWTESRNRFIEVCARYFKSNIIQTTALSTDQQYIFAMHPHGVMALSAAWLPFTEKWRSFFPNIRTRLLTASVLHSVMFTKDVIQWFGGREVTSDAFIETLNQKENVLIVPGGQAEMLCQPVGEKVIQIYTRHQGFIRIAIQKGIPLVPILSFQETEMLSNIRVTRIQQWFVTNFAFPFPFFPFGRFLLPIPRNVPATFVVGAPIRVQQCEQPTKDVIQRVCDEYYQSIEKLFGAHKVVAGCEDYRIAFV
;
A
#
# COMPACT_ATOMS: atom_id res chain seq x y z
N MET A 1 32.36 -5.06 -15.77
CA MET A 1 32.86 -4.42 -14.54
C MET A 1 31.85 -4.49 -13.41
N VAL A 2 30.63 -3.94 -13.57
CA VAL A 2 29.54 -4.01 -12.56
C VAL A 2 29.36 -5.42 -11.95
N VAL A 3 29.11 -6.44 -12.78
CA VAL A 3 28.88 -7.83 -12.31
C VAL A 3 30.07 -8.40 -11.55
N VAL A 4 31.29 -8.19 -12.06
CA VAL A 4 32.53 -8.69 -11.45
C VAL A 4 32.78 -8.02 -10.09
N SER A 5 32.51 -6.72 -10.00
CA SER A 5 32.68 -5.93 -8.77
C SER A 5 31.73 -6.38 -7.68
N PHE A 6 30.45 -6.55 -8.01
CA PHE A 6 29.47 -7.07 -7.06
C PHE A 6 29.75 -8.52 -6.67
N ALA A 7 30.13 -9.38 -7.62
CA ALA A 7 30.48 -10.77 -7.31
C ALA A 7 31.70 -10.85 -6.36
N ALA A 8 32.75 -10.06 -6.62
CA ALA A 8 33.92 -10.00 -5.74
C ALA A 8 33.56 -9.50 -4.34
N PHE A 9 32.74 -8.43 -4.25
CA PHE A 9 32.26 -7.90 -2.98
C PHE A 9 31.36 -8.87 -2.21
N ALA A 10 30.40 -9.50 -2.88
CA ALA A 10 29.51 -10.48 -2.26
C ALA A 10 30.30 -11.71 -1.76
N MET A 11 31.24 -12.21 -2.56
CA MET A 11 32.12 -13.31 -2.15
C MET A 11 33.00 -12.92 -0.97
N PHE A 12 33.51 -11.68 -0.93
CA PHE A 12 34.23 -11.14 0.22
C PHE A 12 33.36 -11.18 1.49
N VAL A 13 32.15 -10.59 1.45
CA VAL A 13 31.23 -10.56 2.60
C VAL A 13 30.81 -11.96 3.03
N ILE A 14 30.46 -12.85 2.09
CA ILE A 14 30.12 -14.25 2.39
C ILE A 14 31.31 -14.95 3.05
N SER A 15 32.53 -14.74 2.55
CA SER A 15 33.72 -15.33 3.17
C SER A 15 34.00 -14.76 4.55
N GLU A 16 33.61 -13.52 4.84
CA GLU A 16 33.73 -12.89 6.17
C GLU A 16 32.75 -13.51 7.15
N ILE A 17 31.50 -13.69 6.73
CA ILE A 17 30.44 -14.36 7.49
C ILE A 17 30.77 -15.84 7.72
N SER A 18 31.42 -16.49 6.75
CA SER A 18 31.74 -17.94 6.79
C SER A 18 33.06 -18.26 7.51
N TYR A 19 33.91 -17.27 7.78
CA TYR A 19 35.18 -17.45 8.51
C TYR A 19 35.04 -18.26 9.83
N PRO A 20 33.94 -18.18 10.60
CA PRO A 20 33.75 -18.95 11.84
C PRO A 20 33.22 -20.39 11.66
N LEU A 21 32.69 -20.77 10.48
CA LEU A 21 31.95 -22.05 10.30
C LEU A 21 32.84 -23.30 10.36
N HIS A 22 34.16 -23.14 10.38
CA HIS A 22 35.11 -24.26 10.39
C HIS A 22 35.09 -25.12 11.65
N HIS A 23 34.46 -24.64 12.74
CA HIS A 23 34.36 -25.40 13.99
C HIS A 23 33.01 -26.11 14.21
N ILE A 24 31.92 -25.78 13.49
CA ILE A 24 30.58 -26.31 13.84
C ILE A 24 29.78 -26.94 12.68
N ILE A 25 29.91 -26.60 11.38
CA ILE A 25 28.99 -27.21 10.37
C ILE A 25 29.62 -27.54 9.00
N SER A 26 29.68 -28.84 8.73
CA SER A 26 29.83 -29.52 7.43
C SER A 26 28.58 -29.41 6.53
N PHE A 27 27.93 -28.25 6.43
CA PHE A 27 26.57 -28.17 5.83
C PHE A 27 26.53 -28.23 4.30
N PHE A 28 27.60 -27.85 3.60
CA PHE A 28 27.57 -27.73 2.14
C PHE A 28 28.23 -28.86 1.34
N HIS A 29 28.72 -29.93 2.00
CA HIS A 29 29.45 -31.03 1.33
C HIS A 29 30.60 -30.60 0.38
N PHE A 30 31.01 -29.33 0.40
CA PHE A 30 32.27 -28.88 -0.15
C PHE A 30 33.30 -28.96 0.97
N ASP A 31 34.03 -30.07 0.99
CA ASP A 31 35.12 -30.30 1.92
C ASP A 31 36.29 -29.34 1.62
N PHE A 32 36.23 -28.13 2.20
CA PHE A 32 37.36 -27.20 2.22
C PHE A 32 38.31 -27.60 3.36
N SER A 33 38.94 -28.76 3.23
CA SER A 33 39.78 -29.42 4.23
C SER A 33 41.13 -28.74 4.54
N ASN A 34 41.30 -27.42 4.35
CA ASN A 34 42.54 -26.73 4.68
C ASN A 34 42.32 -25.26 5.06
N ARG A 35 42.70 -24.87 6.29
CA ARG A 35 42.71 -23.48 6.82
C ARG A 35 43.35 -22.45 5.88
N TRP A 36 44.23 -22.91 4.98
CA TRP A 36 44.90 -22.08 3.99
C TRP A 36 44.00 -21.52 2.87
N LYS A 37 42.79 -22.07 2.62
CA LYS A 37 41.94 -21.64 1.49
C LYS A 37 41.03 -20.43 1.77
N HIS A 38 40.60 -20.19 3.01
CA HIS A 38 39.71 -19.06 3.34
C HIS A 38 40.41 -17.70 3.30
N ASP A 39 41.60 -17.60 3.90
CA ASP A 39 42.43 -16.38 3.81
C ASP A 39 42.81 -16.07 2.36
N GLN A 40 43.03 -17.10 1.53
CA GLN A 40 43.28 -16.92 0.10
C GLN A 40 42.06 -16.36 -0.65
N LEU A 41 40.84 -16.79 -0.33
CA LEU A 41 39.61 -16.29 -0.96
C LEU A 41 39.31 -14.83 -0.55
N HIS A 42 39.52 -14.50 0.73
CA HIS A 42 39.44 -13.14 1.25
C HIS A 42 40.44 -12.21 0.56
N VAL A 43 41.71 -12.64 0.49
CA VAL A 43 42.78 -11.87 -0.14
C VAL A 43 42.52 -11.72 -1.64
N LEU A 44 42.10 -12.79 -2.32
CA LEU A 44 41.78 -12.76 -3.75
C LEU A 44 40.63 -11.80 -4.06
N THR A 45 39.51 -11.90 -3.35
CA THR A 45 38.34 -11.02 -3.57
C THR A 45 38.67 -9.57 -3.25
N PHE A 46 39.45 -9.32 -2.20
CA PHE A 46 39.93 -7.99 -1.83
C PHE A 46 40.87 -7.37 -2.88
N TRP A 47 41.79 -8.15 -3.46
CA TRP A 47 42.63 -7.70 -4.58
C TRP A 47 41.84 -7.45 -5.85
N ILE A 48 40.83 -8.29 -6.14
CA ILE A 48 39.92 -8.06 -7.26
C ILE A 48 39.22 -6.70 -7.07
N ILE A 49 38.67 -6.41 -5.89
CA ILE A 49 38.07 -5.10 -5.56
C ILE A 49 39.08 -3.96 -5.79
N GLY A 50 40.33 -4.14 -5.35
CA GLY A 50 41.38 -3.13 -5.50
C GLY A 50 41.85 -2.90 -6.95
N LEU A 51 41.81 -3.92 -7.81
CA LEU A 51 42.25 -3.83 -9.21
C LEU A 51 41.15 -3.40 -10.18
N LEU A 52 39.88 -3.47 -9.78
CA LEU A 52 38.75 -3.19 -10.67
C LEU A 52 38.69 -1.73 -11.10
N LEU A 53 38.87 -0.77 -10.19
CA LEU A 53 38.79 0.65 -10.51
C LEU A 53 39.81 1.13 -11.56
N PRO A 54 41.11 0.84 -11.43
CA PRO A 54 42.09 1.22 -12.46
C PRO A 54 41.86 0.46 -13.77
N LEU A 55 41.38 -0.80 -13.70
CA LEU A 55 41.03 -1.58 -14.90
C LEU A 55 39.81 -0.97 -15.63
N THR A 56 38.81 -0.51 -14.88
CA THR A 56 37.62 0.17 -15.40
C THR A 56 37.97 1.51 -16.06
N LEU A 57 38.91 2.28 -15.49
CA LEU A 57 39.48 3.48 -16.12
C LEU A 57 40.28 3.18 -17.39
N LEU A 58 41.09 2.12 -17.39
CA LEU A 58 41.93 1.71 -18.52
C LEU A 58 41.09 1.23 -19.71
N LEU A 59 40.02 0.47 -19.44
CA LEU A 59 39.11 -0.10 -20.44
C LEU A 59 37.99 0.85 -20.88
N ALA A 60 37.94 2.07 -20.33
CA ALA A 60 36.97 3.07 -20.72
C ALA A 60 37.11 3.42 -22.23
N PRO A 61 36.01 3.50 -23.01
CA PRO A 61 36.09 3.76 -24.45
C PRO A 61 36.81 5.07 -24.78
N ARG A 62 37.49 5.13 -25.94
CA ARG A 62 38.32 6.28 -26.36
C ARG A 62 37.58 7.63 -26.32
N ALA A 63 36.27 7.64 -26.56
CA ALA A 63 35.44 8.84 -26.46
C ALA A 63 35.49 9.47 -25.05
N TYR A 64 35.39 8.65 -24.00
CA TYR A 64 35.47 9.09 -22.60
C TYR A 64 36.87 9.59 -22.23
N GLN A 65 37.91 8.91 -22.71
CA GLN A 65 39.30 9.33 -22.49
C GLN A 65 39.58 10.70 -23.12
N THR A 66 39.03 10.95 -24.31
CA THR A 66 39.16 12.23 -25.02
C THR A 66 38.42 13.36 -24.28
N GLN A 67 37.25 13.08 -23.70
CA GLN A 67 36.49 14.06 -22.92
C GLN A 67 37.17 14.40 -21.59
N ILE A 68 37.73 13.40 -20.89
CA ILE A 68 38.55 13.61 -19.69
C ILE A 68 39.75 14.52 -20.01
N GLN A 69 40.45 14.27 -21.12
CA GLN A 69 41.58 15.10 -21.56
C GLN A 69 41.16 16.53 -21.91
N ARG A 70 39.99 16.72 -22.53
CA ARG A 70 39.41 18.03 -22.86
C ARG A 70 39.05 18.84 -21.62
N ILE A 71 38.50 18.20 -20.58
CA ILE A 71 38.15 18.86 -19.31
C ILE A 71 39.42 19.25 -18.54
N LEU A 72 40.44 18.39 -18.54
CA LEU A 72 41.71 18.64 -17.84
C LEU A 72 42.62 19.66 -18.55
N ARG A 73 42.40 19.93 -19.85
CA ARG A 73 43.13 20.95 -20.64
C ARG A 73 42.15 21.87 -21.37
N PRO A 74 41.62 22.92 -20.71
CA PRO A 74 40.72 23.86 -21.37
C PRO A 74 41.48 24.62 -22.47
N THR A 75 41.09 24.43 -23.74
CA THR A 75 41.56 25.26 -24.86
C THR A 75 40.73 26.55 -24.90
N GLY A 76 41.41 27.69 -25.03
CA GLY A 76 40.91 29.05 -24.70
C GLY A 76 39.79 29.64 -25.57
N ASN A 77 39.01 28.85 -26.30
CA ASN A 77 37.87 29.34 -27.08
C ASN A 77 36.66 28.42 -26.93
N GLN A 78 35.81 28.67 -25.94
CA GLN A 78 34.44 28.14 -25.90
C GLN A 78 33.49 29.28 -25.48
N LYS A 79 32.51 29.59 -26.34
CA LYS A 79 31.46 30.61 -26.12
C LYS A 79 30.04 30.03 -26.21
N GLU A 80 29.89 28.71 -26.14
CA GLU A 80 28.58 28.02 -26.08
C GLU A 80 28.49 27.16 -24.80
N ILE A 81 28.17 27.78 -23.65
CA ILE A 81 28.57 27.21 -22.36
C ILE A 81 27.41 26.78 -21.42
N GLY A 82 26.19 27.31 -21.52
CA GLY A 82 25.21 27.15 -20.42
C GLY A 82 24.81 25.71 -20.03
N CYS A 83 24.58 24.80 -20.98
CA CYS A 83 24.14 23.42 -20.69
C CYS A 83 25.30 22.42 -20.56
N LYS A 84 26.43 22.71 -21.24
CA LYS A 84 27.61 21.83 -21.31
C LYS A 84 28.43 21.90 -20.01
N GLU A 85 28.57 23.09 -19.43
CA GLU A 85 29.28 23.30 -18.15
C GLU A 85 28.65 22.52 -16.99
N SER A 86 27.31 22.46 -16.90
CA SER A 86 26.63 21.79 -15.79
C SER A 86 26.82 20.27 -15.78
N ASN A 87 26.98 19.63 -16.93
CA ASN A 87 27.12 18.17 -17.03
C ASN A 87 28.58 17.74 -16.85
N ASP A 88 29.53 18.51 -17.41
CA ASP A 88 30.97 18.28 -17.21
C ASP A 88 31.37 18.45 -15.72
N THR A 89 30.77 19.42 -15.03
CA THR A 89 30.99 19.62 -13.58
C THR A 89 30.51 18.44 -12.74
N ARG A 90 29.39 17.81 -13.12
CA ARG A 90 28.84 16.64 -12.41
C ARG A 90 29.69 15.41 -12.61
N PHE A 91 30.05 15.11 -13.86
CA PHE A 91 30.98 14.03 -14.17
C PHE A 91 32.26 14.12 -13.33
N LEU A 92 32.85 15.33 -13.25
CA LEU A 92 34.05 15.57 -12.47
C LEU A 92 33.84 15.33 -10.96
N ALA A 93 32.71 15.77 -10.39
CA ALA A 93 32.41 15.57 -8.97
C ALA A 93 32.33 14.07 -8.59
N TYR A 94 31.66 13.25 -9.41
CA TYR A 94 31.58 11.80 -9.18
C TYR A 94 32.93 11.13 -9.37
N LEU A 95 33.67 11.49 -10.42
CA LEU A 95 35.01 10.96 -10.68
C LEU A 95 35.97 11.29 -9.52
N CYS A 96 36.00 12.54 -9.05
CA CYS A 96 36.80 12.94 -7.89
C CYS A 96 36.42 12.16 -6.64
N THR A 97 35.11 11.98 -6.39
CA THR A 97 34.62 11.20 -5.23
C THR A 97 35.09 9.75 -5.30
N ALA A 98 35.00 9.11 -6.47
CA ALA A 98 35.50 7.75 -6.68
C ALA A 98 37.02 7.67 -6.47
N CYS A 99 37.80 8.61 -7.00
CA CYS A 99 39.25 8.63 -6.84
C CYS A 99 39.68 8.88 -5.39
N ILE A 100 38.98 9.76 -4.65
CA ILE A 100 39.25 10.01 -3.23
C ILE A 100 38.94 8.76 -2.39
N GLY A 101 37.79 8.11 -2.63
CA GLY A 101 37.44 6.86 -1.97
C GLY A 101 38.45 5.75 -2.23
N TYR A 102 38.93 5.65 -3.47
CA TYR A 102 39.96 4.69 -3.85
C TYR A 102 41.32 5.01 -3.22
N LEU A 103 41.70 6.29 -3.16
CA LEU A 103 42.92 6.71 -2.46
C LEU A 103 42.85 6.36 -0.97
N ALA A 104 41.71 6.57 -0.32
CA ALA A 104 41.48 6.19 1.07
C ALA A 104 41.58 4.67 1.27
N PHE A 105 41.06 3.87 0.33
CA PHE A 105 41.24 2.42 0.31
C PHE A 105 42.73 2.03 0.25
N PHE A 106 43.51 2.61 -0.67
CA PHE A 106 44.95 2.35 -0.78
C PHE A 106 45.75 2.79 0.44
N LEU A 107 45.48 3.98 0.96
CA LEU A 107 46.11 4.49 2.17
C LEU A 107 45.79 3.60 3.37
N GLY A 108 44.55 3.12 3.49
CA GLY A 108 44.17 2.18 4.53
C GLY A 108 44.90 0.84 4.45
N ILE A 109 45.12 0.31 3.24
CA ILE A 109 45.96 -0.88 3.02
C ILE A 109 47.40 -0.64 3.46
N LEU A 110 47.97 0.51 3.10
CA LEU A 110 49.34 0.89 3.48
C LEU A 110 49.48 1.01 5.00
N VAL A 111 48.54 1.70 5.67
CA VAL A 111 48.53 1.85 7.13
C VAL A 111 48.47 0.49 7.83
N CYS A 112 47.63 -0.44 7.36
CA CYS A 112 47.61 -1.80 7.87
C CYS A 112 48.96 -2.51 7.69
N ALA A 113 49.61 -2.36 6.53
CA ALA A 113 50.91 -2.97 6.26
C ALA A 113 52.03 -2.44 7.18
N PHE A 114 51.98 -1.14 7.55
CA PHE A 114 52.94 -0.52 8.46
C PHE A 114 52.73 -0.87 9.93
N HIS A 115 51.49 -1.04 10.41
CA HIS A 115 51.22 -1.23 11.85
C HIS A 115 51.70 -2.59 12.40
N ARG A 116 51.96 -3.60 11.54
CA ARG A 116 52.37 -4.96 11.94
C ARG A 116 53.87 -5.26 11.76
N SER A 117 54.70 -4.26 11.42
CA SER A 117 56.15 -4.42 11.32
C SER A 117 56.84 -4.43 12.70
N SER A 118 56.52 -5.42 13.54
CA SER A 118 57.40 -5.86 14.61
C SER A 118 57.69 -7.36 14.43
N VAL A 119 58.84 -7.62 13.80
CA VAL A 119 59.63 -8.88 13.86
C VAL A 119 59.11 -10.13 13.11
N LEU A 120 57.82 -10.32 12.82
CA LEU A 120 57.35 -11.61 12.27
C LEU A 120 57.43 -11.81 10.73
N CYS A 121 57.68 -10.78 9.91
CA CYS A 121 57.62 -10.93 8.44
C CYS A 121 58.88 -11.54 7.79
N SER A 122 59.93 -11.93 8.52
CA SER A 122 61.16 -12.48 7.91
C SER A 122 61.15 -14.01 7.69
N ILE A 123 60.18 -14.76 8.23
CA ILE A 123 60.23 -16.23 8.24
C ILE A 123 59.40 -16.89 7.14
N THR A 124 58.37 -16.23 6.59
CA THR A 124 57.53 -16.81 5.53
C THR A 124 57.82 -16.17 4.17
N ARG A 125 58.49 -16.89 3.27
CA ARG A 125 58.53 -16.57 1.82
C ARG A 125 57.11 -16.64 1.26
N GLY A 126 56.37 -15.52 1.30
CA GLY A 126 55.04 -15.38 0.70
C GLY A 126 54.32 -14.13 1.21
N LEU A 127 54.14 -13.13 0.33
CA LEU A 127 53.35 -11.90 0.47
C LEU A 127 53.06 -11.37 1.90
N CYS A 128 53.75 -10.30 2.29
CA CYS A 128 53.65 -9.58 3.57
C CYS A 128 52.31 -8.82 3.81
N PHE A 129 51.19 -9.27 3.21
CA PHE A 129 49.90 -8.53 3.15
C PHE A 129 48.81 -9.05 4.12
N THR A 130 49.09 -10.01 5.00
CA THR A 130 48.19 -10.49 6.07
C THR A 130 48.09 -9.51 7.26
N CYS A 131 48.08 -8.20 7.00
CA CYS A 131 48.39 -7.17 8.02
C CYS A 131 47.21 -6.30 8.53
N CYS A 132 45.99 -6.36 7.96
CA CYS A 132 44.81 -5.74 8.61
C CYS A 132 44.15 -6.72 9.59
N SER A 133 43.77 -6.25 10.79
CA SER A 133 42.78 -6.92 11.66
C SER A 133 41.47 -7.08 10.88
N VAL A 134 40.73 -8.17 11.11
CA VAL A 134 39.53 -8.51 10.32
C VAL A 134 38.48 -7.41 10.35
N GLY A 135 38.28 -6.73 11.50
CA GLY A 135 37.38 -5.59 11.62
C GLY A 135 37.73 -4.37 10.77
N ASN A 136 38.98 -4.24 10.30
CA ASN A 136 39.41 -3.17 9.41
C ASN A 136 39.35 -3.57 7.92
N ARG A 137 39.12 -4.84 7.59
CA ARG A 137 39.05 -5.31 6.18
C ARG A 137 37.72 -4.95 5.54
N THR A 138 36.62 -5.11 6.27
CA THR A 138 35.25 -4.82 5.81
C THR A 138 35.09 -3.35 5.40
N PRO A 139 35.47 -2.35 6.23
CA PRO A 139 35.36 -0.96 5.84
C PRO A 139 36.18 -0.61 4.59
N LEU A 140 37.35 -1.22 4.43
CA LEU A 140 38.18 -1.05 3.23
C LEU A 140 37.51 -1.70 2.00
N ALA A 141 37.01 -2.92 2.11
CA ALA A 141 36.30 -3.58 1.01
C ALA A 141 35.06 -2.79 0.57
N VAL A 142 34.32 -2.21 1.54
CA VAL A 142 33.21 -1.30 1.29
C VAL A 142 33.66 -0.06 0.55
N LEU A 143 34.76 0.59 0.96
CA LEU A 143 35.31 1.77 0.27
C LEU A 143 35.72 1.45 -1.18
N GLY A 144 36.36 0.29 -1.41
CA GLY A 144 36.74 -0.14 -2.76
C GLY A 144 35.51 -0.39 -3.66
N PHE A 145 34.53 -1.15 -3.17
CA PHE A 145 33.29 -1.42 -3.90
C PHE A 145 32.47 -0.14 -4.16
N PHE A 146 32.35 0.72 -3.16
CA PHE A 146 31.72 2.04 -3.25
C PHE A 146 32.35 2.90 -4.34
N SER A 147 33.68 2.98 -4.35
CA SER A 147 34.43 3.82 -5.30
C SER A 147 34.21 3.36 -6.75
N GLU A 148 34.15 2.04 -6.97
CA GLU A 148 33.87 1.46 -8.28
C GLU A 148 32.43 1.73 -8.76
N MET A 149 31.44 1.61 -7.88
CA MET A 149 30.04 1.92 -8.24
C MET A 149 29.85 3.40 -8.60
N ILE A 150 30.49 4.32 -7.86
CA ILE A 150 30.46 5.76 -8.16
C ILE A 150 31.15 6.06 -9.49
N LEU A 151 32.30 5.43 -9.77
CA LEU A 151 32.99 5.59 -11.04
C LEU A 151 32.09 5.17 -12.22
N LEU A 152 31.42 4.02 -12.11
CA LEU A 152 30.52 3.53 -13.16
C LEU A 152 29.31 4.44 -13.35
N SER A 153 28.74 4.99 -12.27
CA SER A 153 27.70 6.01 -12.34
C SER A 153 28.18 7.32 -12.99
N SER A 154 29.45 7.69 -12.81
CA SER A 154 30.03 8.87 -13.49
C SER A 154 30.03 8.70 -15.02
N PHE A 155 30.38 7.51 -15.52
CA PHE A 155 30.35 7.23 -16.96
C PHE A 155 28.94 7.26 -17.54
N LEU A 156 27.95 6.75 -16.81
CA LEU A 156 26.55 6.83 -17.23
C LEU A 156 26.02 8.27 -17.24
N SER A 157 26.47 9.10 -16.30
CA SER A 157 26.16 10.53 -16.31
C SER A 157 26.69 11.22 -17.58
N LEU A 158 27.90 10.87 -18.00
CA LEU A 158 28.51 11.44 -19.21
C LEU A 158 27.79 10.95 -20.47
N GLU A 159 27.45 9.66 -20.52
CA GLU A 159 26.71 9.08 -21.66
C GLU A 159 25.33 9.74 -21.84
N GLY A 160 24.63 10.01 -20.74
CA GLY A 160 23.38 10.78 -20.77
C GLY A 160 23.56 12.16 -21.41
N ALA A 161 24.67 12.84 -21.12
CA ALA A 161 24.99 14.16 -21.67
C ALA A 161 25.41 14.12 -23.15
N ILE A 162 26.10 13.06 -23.59
CA ILE A 162 26.45 12.86 -25.00
C ILE A 162 25.15 12.67 -25.83
N ILE A 163 24.23 11.84 -25.33
CA ILE A 163 22.91 11.61 -25.95
C ILE A 163 22.10 12.93 -26.06
N ASP A 164 22.19 13.82 -25.06
CA ASP A 164 21.56 15.15 -25.10
C ASP A 164 22.07 16.01 -26.27
N THR A 165 23.34 15.85 -26.66
CA THR A 165 24.00 16.69 -27.68
C THR A 165 23.90 16.16 -29.11
N GLU A 166 23.86 14.85 -29.33
CA GLU A 166 23.94 14.25 -30.67
C GLU A 166 22.59 13.95 -31.35
N TYR A 167 21.49 13.75 -30.60
CA TYR A 167 20.22 13.26 -31.17
C TYR A 167 19.03 14.20 -30.92
N ARG A 168 18.44 14.74 -32.00
CA ARG A 168 17.22 15.59 -32.00
C ARG A 168 15.92 14.84 -32.34
N THR A 169 15.89 13.51 -32.30
CA THR A 169 14.75 12.68 -32.77
C THR A 169 14.20 11.73 -31.69
N SER A 170 13.08 11.07 -31.99
CA SER A 170 12.29 10.25 -31.05
C SER A 170 13.03 9.04 -30.44
N SER A 171 14.17 8.60 -30.98
CA SER A 171 14.99 7.54 -30.36
C SER A 171 15.66 7.99 -29.06
N MET A 172 15.86 9.30 -28.87
CA MET A 172 16.48 9.93 -27.69
C MET A 172 15.83 9.50 -26.36
N ASN A 173 14.50 9.35 -26.34
CA ASN A 173 13.78 8.96 -25.12
C ASN A 173 13.99 7.48 -24.74
N ARG A 174 14.33 6.62 -25.71
CA ARG A 174 14.58 5.19 -25.43
C ARG A 174 15.95 5.01 -24.80
N ASP A 175 16.95 5.69 -25.35
CA ASP A 175 18.35 5.56 -24.94
C ASP A 175 18.59 6.23 -23.58
N LYS A 176 17.97 7.39 -23.30
CA LYS A 176 18.01 8.02 -21.96
C LYS A 176 17.32 7.16 -20.90
N ARG A 177 16.20 6.52 -21.24
CA ARG A 177 15.53 5.57 -20.32
C ARG A 177 16.39 4.34 -20.07
N TYR A 178 17.19 3.91 -21.04
CA TYR A 178 18.14 2.81 -20.86
C TYR A 178 19.27 3.20 -19.90
N VAL A 179 19.89 4.38 -20.09
CA VAL A 179 20.93 4.91 -19.19
C VAL A 179 20.41 5.05 -17.76
N LEU A 180 19.21 5.61 -17.58
CA LEU A 180 18.56 5.70 -16.26
C LEU A 180 18.33 4.32 -15.63
N ARG A 181 17.82 3.34 -16.41
CA ARG A 181 17.61 1.96 -15.92
C ARG A 181 18.92 1.31 -15.49
N LEU A 182 19.99 1.54 -16.25
CA LEU A 182 21.31 0.98 -15.95
C LEU A 182 21.91 1.61 -14.69
N ASN A 183 21.78 2.94 -14.52
CA ASN A 183 22.23 3.61 -13.29
C ASN A 183 21.45 3.11 -12.06
N ASN A 184 20.13 2.99 -12.18
CA ASN A 184 19.32 2.45 -11.10
C ASN A 184 19.64 0.97 -10.80
N TYR A 185 19.99 0.17 -11.81
CA TYR A 185 20.47 -1.20 -11.62
C TYR A 185 21.78 -1.25 -10.82
N ILE A 186 22.74 -0.37 -11.13
CA ILE A 186 24.00 -0.27 -10.37
C ILE A 186 23.70 0.09 -8.90
N ASN A 187 22.77 1.00 -8.64
CA ASN A 187 22.39 1.38 -7.27
C ASN A 187 21.68 0.25 -6.51
N MET A 188 20.93 -0.61 -7.19
CA MET A 188 20.35 -1.80 -6.56
C MET A 188 21.43 -2.78 -6.06
N LEU A 189 22.62 -2.80 -6.68
CA LEU A 189 23.74 -3.61 -6.19
C LEU A 189 24.38 -3.04 -4.92
N LEU A 190 24.37 -1.71 -4.75
CA LEU A 190 24.76 -1.06 -3.49
C LEU A 190 23.81 -1.49 -2.35
N ILE A 191 22.51 -1.49 -2.60
CA ILE A 191 21.49 -1.96 -1.64
C ILE A 191 21.63 -3.45 -1.35
N ALA A 192 21.85 -4.28 -2.38
CA ALA A 192 22.08 -5.71 -2.18
C ALA A 192 23.33 -5.94 -1.31
N GLY A 193 24.41 -5.19 -1.56
CA GLY A 193 25.61 -5.18 -0.72
C GLY A 193 25.31 -4.73 0.73
N ALA A 194 24.51 -3.68 0.91
CA ALA A 194 24.11 -3.18 2.22
C ALA A 194 23.29 -4.21 3.02
N LEU A 195 22.40 -4.95 2.35
CA LEU A 195 21.62 -6.04 2.95
C LEU A 195 22.50 -7.23 3.34
N LEU A 196 23.45 -7.61 2.48
CA LEU A 196 24.46 -8.63 2.77
C LEU A 196 25.29 -8.29 4.01
N LEU A 197 25.73 -7.03 4.12
CA LEU A 197 26.45 -6.54 5.30
C LEU A 197 25.57 -6.48 6.55
N ALA A 198 24.32 -6.02 6.44
CA ALA A 198 23.39 -5.99 7.57
C ALA A 198 23.11 -7.40 8.11
N TYR A 199 22.96 -8.37 7.20
CA TYR A 199 22.85 -9.79 7.57
C TYR A 199 24.13 -10.27 8.26
N GLY A 200 25.31 -9.91 7.75
CA GLY A 200 26.59 -10.22 8.41
C GLY A 200 26.71 -9.63 9.82
N ALA A 201 26.24 -8.39 10.02
CA ALA A 201 26.23 -7.72 11.32
C ALA A 201 25.33 -8.42 12.34
N GLU A 202 24.14 -8.85 11.91
CA GLU A 202 23.21 -9.63 12.73
C GLU A 202 23.76 -11.02 13.06
N TYR A 203 24.38 -11.68 12.07
CA TYR A 203 24.98 -12.98 12.25
C TYR A 203 26.16 -12.94 13.25
N ALA A 204 27.03 -11.92 13.15
CA ALA A 204 28.10 -11.71 14.11
C ALA A 204 27.56 -11.48 15.54
N ASN A 205 26.46 -10.74 15.69
CA ASN A 205 25.79 -10.57 16.98
C ASN A 205 25.18 -11.85 17.53
N TYR A 206 24.57 -12.66 16.67
CA TYR A 206 24.02 -13.96 17.05
C TYR A 206 25.12 -14.90 17.59
N LEU A 207 26.28 -14.93 16.93
CA LEU A 207 27.42 -15.71 17.39
C LEU A 207 27.96 -15.25 18.76
N VAL A 208 28.00 -13.93 19.02
CA VAL A 208 28.40 -13.42 20.34
C VAL A 208 27.46 -13.90 21.44
N ARG A 209 26.15 -13.86 21.18
CA ARG A 209 25.16 -14.36 22.14
C ARG A 209 25.30 -15.87 22.41
N LEU A 210 25.52 -16.67 21.38
CA LEU A 210 25.75 -18.12 21.57
C LEU A 210 26.94 -18.39 22.49
N MET A 211 28.01 -17.60 22.38
CA MET A 211 29.18 -17.72 23.26
C MET A 211 28.92 -17.20 24.69
N ASP A 212 28.04 -16.21 24.85
CA ASP A 212 27.64 -15.68 26.16
C ASP A 212 26.64 -16.63 26.87
N ASP A 213 25.78 -17.37 26.15
CA ASP A 213 24.86 -18.36 26.74
C ASP A 213 25.57 -19.67 27.16
N GLU A 214 26.66 -20.07 26.48
CA GLU A 214 27.53 -21.21 26.87
C GLU A 214 28.28 -20.97 28.21
N GLN A 215 28.21 -19.74 28.73
CA GLN A 215 28.90 -19.27 29.94
C GLN A 215 28.31 -19.82 31.25
N THR A 216 27.27 -20.65 31.19
CA THR A 216 26.59 -21.15 32.40
C THR A 216 27.29 -22.34 33.08
N ASP A 217 28.22 -23.06 32.43
CA ASP A 217 28.75 -24.34 32.98
C ASP A 217 30.28 -24.60 32.97
N ALA A 218 31.16 -23.67 32.56
CA ALA A 218 32.61 -23.98 32.52
C ALA A 218 33.55 -22.90 33.11
N LYS A 219 34.27 -23.28 34.18
CA LYS A 219 35.25 -22.50 34.94
C LYS A 219 36.53 -22.10 34.16
N LEU A 220 36.82 -20.80 34.19
CA LEU A 220 38.09 -20.13 34.56
C LEU A 220 39.47 -20.47 33.93
N LEU A 221 39.61 -21.38 32.96
CA LEU A 221 40.91 -21.62 32.28
C LEU A 221 41.02 -21.10 30.84
N TYR A 222 39.94 -20.56 30.25
CA TYR A 222 39.89 -20.13 28.83
C TYR A 222 39.63 -18.63 28.64
N ARG A 223 40.05 -17.78 29.59
CA ARG A 223 39.64 -16.35 29.66
C ARG A 223 40.40 -15.42 28.70
N SER A 224 41.60 -15.78 28.26
CA SER A 224 42.46 -14.93 27.42
C SER A 224 42.26 -15.11 25.92
N SER A 225 41.95 -16.33 25.45
CA SER A 225 41.62 -16.61 24.03
C SER A 225 40.19 -16.18 23.67
N MET A 226 39.24 -16.30 24.61
CA MET A 226 37.81 -16.06 24.36
C MET A 226 37.42 -14.58 24.40
N SER A 227 38.11 -13.75 25.18
CA SER A 227 37.94 -12.28 25.18
C SER A 227 38.42 -11.62 23.88
N LEU A 228 39.42 -12.22 23.22
CA LEU A 228 39.88 -11.78 21.90
C LEU A 228 38.87 -12.12 20.80
N GLN A 229 38.14 -13.24 20.96
CA GLN A 229 37.16 -13.72 19.98
C GLN A 229 35.82 -12.98 20.08
N SER A 230 35.35 -12.65 21.28
CA SER A 230 34.18 -11.77 21.45
C SER A 230 34.46 -10.34 20.97
N ALA A 231 35.63 -9.78 21.26
CA ALA A 231 36.07 -8.49 20.73
C ALA A 231 36.17 -8.49 19.18
N PHE A 232 36.58 -9.61 18.59
CA PHE A 232 36.61 -9.81 17.15
C PHE A 232 35.21 -9.68 16.51
N TYR A 233 34.19 -10.36 17.04
CA TYR A 233 32.85 -10.31 16.48
C TYR A 233 32.16 -8.97 16.69
N VAL A 234 32.42 -8.30 17.82
CA VAL A 234 31.93 -6.93 18.03
C VAL A 234 32.55 -5.99 16.99
N SER A 235 33.85 -6.10 16.73
CA SER A 235 34.52 -5.28 15.70
C SER A 235 34.02 -5.56 14.28
N SER A 236 33.79 -6.82 13.91
CA SER A 236 33.21 -7.20 12.61
C SER A 236 31.74 -6.74 12.48
N SER A 237 30.94 -6.84 13.55
CA SER A 237 29.56 -6.34 13.60
C SER A 237 29.47 -4.83 13.41
N VAL A 238 30.36 -4.06 14.06
CA VAL A 238 30.45 -2.60 13.87
C VAL A 238 30.90 -2.26 12.44
N GLY A 239 31.90 -2.97 11.89
CA GLY A 239 32.41 -2.74 10.54
C GLY A 239 31.38 -3.04 9.45
N THR A 240 30.69 -4.18 9.55
CA THR A 240 29.60 -4.58 8.63
C THR A 240 28.37 -3.67 8.78
N GLY A 241 27.96 -3.33 10.02
CA GLY A 241 26.86 -2.41 10.28
C GLY A 241 27.10 -1.00 9.75
N PHE A 242 28.29 -0.45 9.97
CA PHE A 242 28.69 0.85 9.41
C PHE A 242 28.78 0.80 7.88
N GLY A 243 29.34 -0.27 7.32
CA GLY A 243 29.39 -0.49 5.88
C GLY A 243 27.99 -0.54 5.24
N SER A 244 27.03 -1.20 5.90
CA SER A 244 25.63 -1.23 5.45
C SER A 244 25.05 0.18 5.36
N LEU A 245 25.23 0.99 6.41
CA LEU A 245 24.77 2.38 6.45
C LEU A 245 25.34 3.23 5.31
N VAL A 246 26.66 3.15 5.09
CA VAL A 246 27.34 3.90 4.03
C VAL A 246 26.81 3.53 2.64
N LEU A 247 26.65 2.23 2.35
CA LEU A 247 26.12 1.76 1.07
C LEU A 247 24.66 2.18 0.88
N SER A 248 23.83 2.09 1.93
CA SER A 248 22.42 2.52 1.90
C SER A 248 22.24 4.01 1.66
N ILE A 249 23.01 4.86 2.33
CA ILE A 249 22.99 6.31 2.10
C ILE A 249 23.43 6.60 0.66
N THR A 250 24.53 6.00 0.23
CA THR A 250 25.09 6.24 -1.11
C THR A 250 24.11 5.88 -2.22
N ALA A 251 23.47 4.71 -2.11
CA ALA A 251 22.48 4.26 -3.08
C ALA A 251 21.37 5.32 -3.27
N LEU A 252 20.81 5.82 -2.16
CA LEU A 252 19.76 6.84 -2.20
C LEU A 252 20.20 8.13 -2.89
N PHE A 253 21.34 8.70 -2.50
CA PHE A 253 21.83 9.93 -3.11
C PHE A 253 22.14 9.75 -4.61
N ASN A 254 22.57 8.55 -5.01
CA ASN A 254 22.84 8.25 -6.41
C ASN A 254 21.55 8.00 -7.21
N THR A 255 20.57 7.27 -6.67
CA THR A 255 19.30 7.01 -7.35
C THR A 255 18.44 8.25 -7.43
N TYR A 256 18.24 8.94 -6.31
CA TYR A 256 17.40 10.12 -6.30
C TYR A 256 18.09 11.32 -6.95
N GLY A 257 19.36 11.56 -6.62
CA GLY A 257 20.13 12.68 -7.17
C GLY A 257 20.49 12.48 -8.63
N LEU A 258 21.36 11.51 -8.94
CA LEU A 258 21.81 11.30 -10.31
C LEU A 258 20.70 10.76 -11.20
N GLY A 259 19.91 9.80 -10.71
CA GLY A 259 18.77 9.28 -11.47
C GLY A 259 17.72 10.35 -11.79
N GLY A 260 17.54 11.33 -10.90
CA GLY A 260 16.66 12.47 -11.13
C GLY A 260 17.13 13.38 -12.26
N ILE A 261 18.44 13.64 -12.31
CA ILE A 261 19.10 14.36 -13.41
C ILE A 261 18.98 13.59 -14.73
N LEU A 262 19.22 12.28 -14.70
CA LEU A 262 19.15 11.39 -15.88
C LEU A 262 17.72 11.15 -16.41
N SER A 263 16.68 11.52 -15.65
CA SER A 263 15.28 11.30 -16.03
C SER A 263 14.79 12.17 -17.21
N ALA A 264 15.60 13.16 -17.65
CA ALA A 264 15.36 14.00 -18.82
C ALA A 264 14.02 14.75 -18.81
N LYS A 265 13.58 15.22 -17.64
CA LYS A 265 12.37 16.04 -17.47
C LYS A 265 12.76 17.42 -16.97
N ASP A 266 12.46 18.44 -17.77
CA ASP A 266 12.77 19.84 -17.46
C ASP A 266 12.23 20.26 -16.08
N GLY A 267 13.09 20.90 -15.28
CA GLY A 267 12.72 21.46 -13.97
C GLY A 267 12.94 20.56 -12.75
N TRP A 268 13.65 19.43 -12.87
CA TRP A 268 14.05 18.63 -11.71
C TRP A 268 15.07 19.38 -10.83
N ARG A 269 14.90 19.29 -9.50
CA ARG A 269 15.89 19.70 -8.50
C ARG A 269 16.07 18.59 -7.48
N PHE A 270 17.28 18.47 -6.93
CA PHE A 270 17.58 17.51 -5.86
C PHE A 270 16.60 17.72 -4.68
N TYR A 271 16.55 18.94 -4.16
CA TYR A 271 15.57 19.29 -3.14
C TYR A 271 14.38 20.03 -3.76
N GLN A 272 13.25 19.34 -3.85
CA GLN A 272 12.00 19.87 -4.41
C GLN A 272 10.77 19.34 -3.65
N PRO A 273 10.64 19.70 -2.35
CA PRO A 273 9.55 19.18 -1.54
C PRO A 273 8.20 19.52 -2.19
N LEU A 274 7.37 18.50 -2.36
CA LEU A 274 5.97 18.63 -2.81
C LEU A 274 5.83 19.23 -4.23
N MET A 275 6.86 19.09 -5.05
CA MET A 275 6.87 19.44 -6.49
C MET A 275 6.99 18.15 -7.32
N GLY A 276 6.60 18.15 -8.60
CA GLY A 276 6.74 16.96 -9.48
C GLY A 276 5.48 16.11 -9.67
N GLY A 277 4.32 16.54 -9.14
CA GLY A 277 3.01 15.89 -9.30
C GLY A 277 2.63 14.95 -8.14
N ALA A 278 1.33 14.80 -7.86
CA ALA A 278 0.83 14.10 -6.67
C ALA A 278 1.35 12.67 -6.50
N LYS A 279 1.49 11.92 -7.61
CA LYS A 279 2.05 10.55 -7.58
C LYS A 279 3.53 10.54 -7.19
N PHE A 280 4.33 11.45 -7.75
CA PHE A 280 5.74 11.60 -7.35
C PHE A 280 5.85 11.96 -5.86
N ILE A 281 5.06 12.93 -5.41
CA ILE A 281 5.06 13.40 -4.03
C ILE A 281 4.75 12.29 -3.03
N CYS A 282 3.73 11.48 -3.29
CA CYS A 282 3.36 10.37 -2.42
C CYS A 282 4.50 9.36 -2.27
N PHE A 283 5.11 8.94 -3.38
CA PHE A 283 6.25 8.02 -3.35
C PHE A 283 7.47 8.63 -2.61
N GLN A 284 7.71 9.93 -2.78
CA GLN A 284 8.77 10.65 -2.07
C GLN A 284 8.54 10.68 -0.56
N VAL A 285 7.33 10.98 -0.09
CA VAL A 285 7.01 11.01 1.35
C VAL A 285 7.24 9.64 1.99
N ILE A 286 6.71 8.59 1.38
CA ILE A 286 6.87 7.22 1.90
C ILE A 286 8.35 6.83 1.89
N SER A 287 9.05 7.12 0.80
CA SER A 287 10.46 6.81 0.66
C SER A 287 11.35 7.51 1.70
N TRP A 288 11.23 8.84 1.86
CA TRP A 288 11.99 9.59 2.87
C TRP A 288 11.66 9.16 4.30
N THR A 289 10.42 8.73 4.57
CA THR A 289 10.03 8.18 5.87
C THR A 289 10.72 6.85 6.13
N CYS A 290 10.69 5.91 5.17
CA CYS A 290 11.41 4.65 5.28
C CYS A 290 12.93 4.88 5.44
N PHE A 291 13.50 5.81 4.68
CA PHE A 291 14.91 6.17 4.78
C PHE A 291 15.28 6.74 6.16
N GLY A 292 14.48 7.67 6.69
CA GLY A 292 14.70 8.26 8.00
C GLY A 292 14.59 7.23 9.14
N LEU A 293 13.60 6.33 9.07
CA LEU A 293 13.48 5.22 10.02
C LEU A 293 14.66 4.25 9.93
N GLY A 294 15.15 3.97 8.71
CA GLY A 294 16.36 3.18 8.49
C GLY A 294 17.59 3.78 9.15
N ILE A 295 17.85 5.09 8.96
CA ILE A 295 18.97 5.81 9.59
C ILE A 295 18.83 5.75 11.11
N LEU A 296 17.64 6.03 11.64
CA LEU A 296 17.40 6.02 13.07
C LEU A 296 17.71 4.65 13.68
N LEU A 297 17.21 3.57 13.08
CA LEU A 297 17.42 2.20 13.57
C LEU A 297 18.89 1.78 13.49
N GLN A 298 19.59 2.05 12.38
CA GLN A 298 21.03 1.73 12.28
C GLN A 298 21.89 2.59 13.20
N GLY A 299 21.54 3.87 13.37
CA GLY A 299 22.22 4.77 14.30
C GLY A 299 22.06 4.34 15.74
N LEU A 300 20.83 3.96 16.15
CA LEU A 300 20.56 3.42 17.48
C LEU A 300 21.30 2.09 17.73
N TYR A 301 21.39 1.23 16.73
CA TYR A 301 22.17 0.00 16.80
C TYR A 301 23.68 0.25 16.96
N LEU A 302 24.26 1.15 16.16
CA LEU A 302 25.69 1.46 16.28
C LEU A 302 25.99 2.15 17.62
N ALA A 303 25.10 3.03 18.09
CA ALA A 303 25.21 3.68 19.39
C ALA A 303 25.07 2.67 20.56
N SER A 304 24.20 1.67 20.45
CA SER A 304 24.04 0.65 21.48
C SER A 304 25.30 -0.20 21.65
N ILE A 305 26.00 -0.50 20.55
CA ILE A 305 27.28 -1.23 20.56
C ILE A 305 28.43 -0.35 21.09
N LEU A 306 28.51 0.92 20.69
CA LEU A 306 29.65 1.79 21.01
C LEU A 306 29.55 2.47 22.39
N VAL A 307 28.35 2.77 22.89
CA VAL A 307 28.15 3.65 24.06
C VAL A 307 27.53 2.92 25.25
N LEU A 308 26.60 1.98 25.03
CA LEU A 308 25.68 1.56 26.10
C LEU A 308 25.84 0.11 26.59
N GLN A 309 26.61 -0.76 25.91
CA GLN A 309 26.71 -2.19 26.25
C GLN A 309 25.33 -2.86 26.53
N LEU A 310 24.26 -2.34 25.91
CA LEU A 310 22.89 -2.79 26.16
C LEU A 310 22.60 -4.15 25.52
N GLU A 311 21.58 -4.84 26.04
CA GLU A 311 21.03 -6.06 25.44
C GLU A 311 20.71 -5.84 23.95
N ARG A 312 21.26 -6.71 23.11
CA ARG A 312 21.22 -6.58 21.65
C ARG A 312 19.84 -6.97 21.14
N VAL A 313 19.11 -6.02 20.56
CA VAL A 313 17.84 -6.30 19.87
C VAL A 313 18.14 -6.90 18.49
N PHE A 314 17.93 -8.21 18.37
CA PHE A 314 18.17 -8.97 17.14
C PHE A 314 17.24 -8.53 16.01
N GLY A 315 17.77 -8.51 14.79
CA GLY A 315 17.05 -8.18 13.56
C GLY A 315 16.89 -6.69 13.27
N THR A 316 17.37 -5.80 14.15
CA THR A 316 17.30 -4.34 13.96
C THR A 316 18.08 -3.86 12.73
N MET A 317 19.27 -4.41 12.49
CA MET A 317 20.08 -4.05 11.31
C MET A 317 19.44 -4.55 10.02
N LEU A 318 18.86 -5.75 10.03
CA LEU A 318 18.18 -6.31 8.86
C LEU A 318 16.89 -5.54 8.53
N ILE A 319 16.08 -5.20 9.55
CA ILE A 319 14.87 -4.36 9.37
C ILE A 319 15.25 -2.99 8.81
N ALA A 320 16.31 -2.38 9.34
CA ALA A 320 16.75 -1.08 8.85
C ALA A 320 17.25 -1.13 7.40
N ALA A 321 18.02 -2.16 7.03
CA ALA A 321 18.46 -2.37 5.64
C ALA A 321 17.29 -2.65 4.68
N LEU A 322 16.25 -3.36 5.12
CA LEU A 322 15.01 -3.55 4.35
C LEU A 322 14.25 -2.23 4.15
N LEU A 323 14.19 -1.37 5.17
CA LEU A 323 13.61 -0.03 5.05
C LEU A 323 14.36 0.83 4.03
N PHE A 324 15.69 0.76 3.99
CA PHE A 324 16.49 1.41 2.95
C PHE A 324 16.21 0.85 1.55
N ALA A 325 16.07 -0.47 1.41
CA ALA A 325 15.72 -1.09 0.13
C ALA A 325 14.33 -0.64 -0.37
N VAL A 326 13.34 -0.55 0.53
CA VAL A 326 12.01 -0.03 0.21
C VAL A 326 12.08 1.45 -0.17
N ALA A 327 12.82 2.26 0.60
CA ALA A 327 13.01 3.68 0.29
C ALA A 327 13.59 3.86 -1.11
N GLU A 328 14.63 3.10 -1.44
CA GLU A 328 15.32 3.20 -2.73
C GLU A 328 14.44 2.79 -3.92
N LEU A 329 13.72 1.68 -3.79
CA LEU A 329 12.79 1.22 -4.82
C LEU A 329 11.71 2.27 -5.09
N LEU A 330 11.16 2.87 -4.04
CA LEU A 330 10.15 3.92 -4.16
C LEU A 330 10.73 5.21 -4.76
N MET A 331 11.98 5.59 -4.43
CA MET A 331 12.67 6.71 -5.08
C MET A 331 12.83 6.46 -6.58
N MET A 332 13.32 5.29 -6.97
CA MET A 332 13.48 4.91 -8.36
C MET A 332 12.17 5.01 -9.13
N VAL A 333 11.08 4.44 -8.58
CA VAL A 333 9.75 4.49 -9.20
C VAL A 333 9.24 5.93 -9.30
N SER A 334 9.49 6.75 -8.28
CA SER A 334 9.04 8.14 -8.26
C SER A 334 9.58 8.94 -9.44
N LEU A 335 10.83 8.74 -9.86
CA LEU A 335 11.45 9.48 -10.96
C LEU A 335 10.72 9.24 -12.30
N PHE A 336 10.23 8.03 -12.53
CA PHE A 336 9.39 7.75 -13.69
C PHE A 336 8.04 8.49 -13.63
N LEU A 337 7.54 8.77 -12.43
CA LEU A 337 6.27 9.47 -12.17
C LEU A 337 6.40 10.99 -12.08
N PHE A 338 7.63 11.54 -12.02
CA PHE A 338 7.88 12.97 -11.97
C PHE A 338 7.25 13.69 -13.17
N LYS A 339 6.57 14.80 -12.95
CA LYS A 339 6.07 15.71 -13.99
C LYS A 339 6.82 17.02 -13.90
N GLY A 340 7.62 17.32 -14.92
CA GLY A 340 8.27 18.63 -15.07
C GLY A 340 7.23 19.73 -15.20
N SER A 341 7.59 20.94 -14.77
CA SER A 341 6.73 22.13 -14.76
C SER A 341 6.35 22.58 -16.17
N SER A 342 5.44 21.88 -16.84
CA SER A 342 4.90 22.32 -18.12
C SER A 342 3.82 23.38 -17.87
N ILE A 343 4.19 24.63 -18.16
CA ILE A 343 3.34 25.73 -18.64
C ILE A 343 2.03 25.92 -17.85
N VAL A 344 2.09 26.72 -16.78
CA VAL A 344 0.93 27.54 -16.41
C VAL A 344 0.81 28.61 -17.49
N PRO A 345 -0.36 28.82 -18.13
CA PRO A 345 -0.54 29.93 -19.05
C PRO A 345 -0.20 31.23 -18.31
N ARG A 346 0.77 32.01 -18.83
CA ARG A 346 0.98 33.39 -18.39
C ARG A 346 -0.32 34.13 -18.65
N ARG A 347 -1.16 34.25 -17.62
CA ARG A 347 -2.20 35.26 -17.58
C ARG A 347 -1.48 36.56 -17.28
N ASN A 348 -1.38 37.42 -18.29
CA ASN A 348 -0.81 38.76 -18.16
C ASN A 348 -1.54 39.53 -17.06
N GLY A 349 -0.81 40.07 -16.10
CA GLY A 349 -1.32 40.96 -15.07
C GLY A 349 -0.58 40.79 -13.76
N HIS A 350 0.17 41.83 -13.38
CA HIS A 350 0.88 41.97 -12.11
C HIS A 350 0.08 41.43 -10.91
N ASN A 351 0.69 40.51 -10.15
CA ASN A 351 0.83 40.60 -8.70
C ASN A 351 1.80 39.50 -8.22
N SER A 352 2.89 39.93 -7.59
CA SER A 352 3.95 39.09 -7.01
C SER A 352 3.55 38.45 -5.65
N THR A 353 2.26 38.33 -5.38
CA THR A 353 1.69 37.51 -4.31
C THR A 353 1.06 36.31 -5.01
N ASN A 354 1.71 35.14 -5.09
CA ASN A 354 1.35 34.03 -4.19
C ASN A 354 2.01 32.69 -4.62
N VAL A 355 3.34 32.61 -4.66
CA VAL A 355 3.98 31.29 -4.75
C VAL A 355 3.63 30.45 -3.49
N GLN A 356 3.56 31.12 -2.33
CA GLN A 356 3.20 30.50 -1.06
C GLN A 356 1.72 30.07 -1.02
N SER A 357 0.76 30.89 -1.49
CA SER A 357 -0.64 30.43 -1.50
C SER A 357 -0.89 29.34 -2.54
N THR A 358 -0.17 29.33 -3.67
CA THR A 358 -0.23 28.23 -4.65
C THR A 358 0.31 26.93 -4.04
N TYR A 359 1.38 27.01 -3.24
CA TYR A 359 1.95 25.87 -2.52
C TYR A 359 1.01 25.35 -1.42
N THR A 360 0.48 26.25 -0.58
CA THR A 360 -0.49 25.90 0.46
C THR A 360 -1.76 25.29 -0.13
N MET A 361 -2.23 25.80 -1.27
CA MET A 361 -3.39 25.26 -1.98
C MET A 361 -3.13 23.84 -2.52
N ARG A 362 -1.96 23.58 -3.11
CA ARG A 362 -1.59 22.23 -3.57
C ARG A 362 -1.42 21.24 -2.42
N LEU A 363 -0.83 21.69 -1.31
CA LEU A 363 -0.73 20.91 -0.09
C LEU A 363 -2.10 20.57 0.48
N HIS A 364 -3.00 21.54 0.51
CA HIS A 364 -4.36 21.35 0.97
C HIS A 364 -5.10 20.36 0.06
N GLU A 365 -4.97 20.47 -1.26
CA GLU A 365 -5.59 19.54 -2.21
C GLU A 365 -5.06 18.11 -2.04
N VAL A 366 -3.74 17.93 -1.86
CA VAL A 366 -3.14 16.60 -1.60
C VAL A 366 -3.57 16.06 -0.24
N ALA A 367 -3.59 16.90 0.79
CA ALA A 367 -4.02 16.50 2.13
C ALA A 367 -5.50 16.10 2.13
N GLU A 368 -6.36 16.83 1.43
CA GLU A 368 -7.78 16.50 1.30
C GLU A 368 -8.01 15.24 0.46
N ASP A 369 -7.29 15.05 -0.66
CA ASP A 369 -7.35 13.81 -1.45
C ASP A 369 -6.88 12.61 -0.63
N SER A 370 -5.80 12.78 0.15
CA SER A 370 -5.26 11.71 1.02
C SER A 370 -6.21 11.40 2.17
N LEU A 371 -6.74 12.43 2.83
CA LEU A 371 -7.71 12.28 3.91
C LEU A 371 -8.99 11.63 3.41
N GLY A 372 -9.47 12.01 2.23
CA GLY A 372 -10.61 11.38 1.57
C GLY A 372 -10.36 9.92 1.20
N ALA A 373 -9.18 9.61 0.64
CA ALA A 373 -8.79 8.23 0.34
C ALA A 373 -8.69 7.37 1.60
N LEU A 374 -8.16 7.92 2.70
CA LEU A 374 -8.09 7.24 4.00
C LEU A 374 -9.49 7.04 4.60
N ALA A 375 -10.32 8.08 4.60
CA ALA A 375 -11.67 8.05 5.12
C ALA A 375 -12.53 7.02 4.39
N LEU A 376 -12.59 7.09 3.06
CA LEU A 376 -13.36 6.16 2.22
C LEU A 376 -12.76 4.76 2.22
N GLY A 377 -11.42 4.66 2.23
CA GLY A 377 -10.73 3.40 2.45
C GLY A 377 -11.16 2.74 3.74
N ALA A 378 -11.25 3.48 4.85
CA ALA A 378 -11.72 2.94 6.12
C ALA A 378 -13.19 2.47 6.06
N ILE A 379 -14.10 3.24 5.44
CA ILE A 379 -15.52 2.85 5.30
C ILE A 379 -15.66 1.55 4.51
N VAL A 380 -15.01 1.49 3.34
CA VAL A 380 -15.09 0.36 2.41
C VAL A 380 -14.47 -0.91 3.00
N ASN A 381 -13.58 -0.76 3.99
CA ASN A 381 -12.83 -1.85 4.59
C ASN A 381 -13.19 -2.10 6.07
N LEU A 382 -14.31 -1.58 6.57
CA LEU A 382 -14.78 -1.78 7.95
C LEU A 382 -14.81 -3.27 8.36
N GLN A 383 -15.18 -4.14 7.42
CA GLN A 383 -15.25 -5.59 7.62
C GLN A 383 -13.88 -6.25 7.91
N TRP A 384 -12.78 -5.61 7.50
CA TRP A 384 -11.42 -6.14 7.67
C TRP A 384 -10.74 -5.64 8.95
N ILE A 385 -11.23 -4.56 9.55
CA ILE A 385 -10.71 -3.98 10.81
C ILE A 385 -10.56 -5.05 11.92
N PRO A 386 -11.53 -5.96 12.14
CA PRO A 386 -11.37 -7.00 13.16
C PRO A 386 -10.13 -7.87 12.93
N GLY A 387 -9.88 -8.30 11.69
CA GLY A 387 -8.71 -9.09 11.34
C GLY A 387 -7.40 -8.32 11.55
N VAL A 388 -7.38 -7.03 11.21
CA VAL A 388 -6.21 -6.16 11.46
C VAL A 388 -5.95 -6.00 12.96
N LEU A 389 -6.99 -5.77 13.77
CA LEU A 389 -6.86 -5.67 15.22
C LEU A 389 -6.36 -6.98 15.84
N THR A 390 -6.85 -8.13 15.36
CA THR A 390 -6.36 -9.45 15.80
C THR A 390 -4.90 -9.65 15.39
N CYS A 391 -4.50 -9.29 14.18
CA CYS A 391 -3.11 -9.36 13.72
C CYS A 391 -2.18 -8.51 14.61
N LEU A 392 -2.58 -7.27 14.90
CA LEU A 392 -1.83 -6.37 15.79
C LEU A 392 -1.75 -6.94 17.22
N ALA A 393 -2.86 -7.45 17.76
CA ALA A 393 -2.88 -8.04 19.09
C ALA A 393 -1.98 -9.27 19.18
N LEU A 394 -2.00 -10.16 18.18
CA LEU A 394 -1.10 -11.31 18.10
C LEU A 394 0.36 -10.86 18.04
N THR A 395 0.68 -9.84 17.22
CA THR A 395 2.05 -9.31 17.10
C THR A 395 2.55 -8.68 18.39
N MET A 396 1.69 -7.98 19.14
CA MET A 396 2.09 -7.25 20.36
C MET A 396 2.15 -8.13 21.61
N PHE A 397 1.30 -9.15 21.70
CA PHE A 397 1.06 -9.90 22.94
C PHE A 397 1.48 -11.38 22.88
N THR A 398 2.09 -11.85 21.79
CA THR A 398 2.58 -13.23 21.67
C THR A 398 3.97 -13.27 21.07
N SER A 399 4.75 -14.33 21.34
CA SER A 399 6.07 -14.53 20.73
C SER A 399 6.01 -15.15 19.31
N PHE A 400 4.85 -15.11 18.65
CA PHE A 400 4.65 -15.74 17.34
C PHE A 400 5.54 -15.14 16.24
N SER A 401 6.07 -16.03 15.39
CA SER A 401 6.71 -15.65 14.14
C SER A 401 5.72 -14.97 13.18
N THR A 402 6.23 -14.21 12.21
CA THR A 402 5.40 -13.52 11.20
C THR A 402 4.45 -14.45 10.46
N ILE A 403 4.88 -15.68 10.15
CA ILE A 403 4.06 -16.69 9.48
C ILE A 403 2.93 -17.15 10.40
N GLN A 404 3.22 -17.38 11.68
CA GLN A 404 2.20 -17.78 12.66
C GLN A 404 1.17 -16.66 12.89
N VAL A 405 1.59 -15.41 13.02
CA VAL A 405 0.68 -14.26 13.11
C VAL A 405 -0.24 -14.21 11.89
N PHE A 406 0.31 -14.39 10.69
CA PHE A 406 -0.46 -14.40 9.46
C PHE A 406 -1.49 -15.55 9.41
N LEU A 407 -1.05 -16.78 9.67
CA LEU A 407 -1.93 -17.97 9.66
C LEU A 407 -3.03 -17.87 10.72
N HIS A 408 -2.72 -17.41 11.93
CA HIS A 408 -3.73 -17.22 12.98
C HIS A 408 -4.67 -16.06 12.69
N THR A 409 -4.22 -15.03 11.99
CA THR A 409 -5.11 -13.97 11.48
C THR A 409 -6.08 -14.52 10.44
N LEU A 410 -5.60 -15.34 9.50
CA LEU A 410 -6.47 -16.00 8.50
C LEU A 410 -7.47 -16.95 9.16
N GLU A 411 -7.03 -17.74 10.13
CA GLU A 411 -7.88 -18.62 10.95
C GLU A 411 -9.00 -17.82 11.61
N PHE A 412 -8.67 -16.69 12.25
CA PHE A 412 -9.65 -15.79 12.85
C PHE A 412 -10.67 -15.25 11.83
N MET A 413 -10.20 -14.76 10.70
CA MET A 413 -11.06 -14.22 9.64
C MET A 413 -11.97 -15.31 9.03
N PHE A 414 -11.47 -16.54 8.92
CA PHE A 414 -12.25 -17.69 8.50
C PHE A 414 -13.36 -18.01 9.50
N VAL A 415 -13.04 -18.08 10.79
CA VAL A 415 -14.02 -18.29 11.87
C VAL A 415 -15.10 -17.20 11.85
N GLN A 416 -14.71 -15.93 11.75
CA GLN A 416 -15.65 -14.81 11.65
C GLN A 416 -16.57 -14.95 10.43
N SER A 417 -16.03 -15.36 9.29
CA SER A 417 -16.79 -15.58 8.05
C SER A 417 -17.78 -16.73 8.16
N MET A 418 -17.39 -17.83 8.83
CA MET A 418 -18.28 -18.97 9.09
C MET A 418 -19.44 -18.59 10.02
N LEU A 419 -19.16 -17.84 11.09
CA LEU A 419 -20.20 -17.36 12.01
C LEU A 419 -21.21 -16.45 11.31
N LEU A 420 -20.73 -15.57 10.42
CA LEU A 420 -21.57 -14.74 9.56
C LEU A 420 -22.39 -15.61 8.59
N GLY A 421 -21.76 -16.57 7.92
CA GLY A 421 -22.39 -17.50 6.99
C GLY A 421 -23.53 -18.31 7.61
N GLY A 422 -23.35 -18.83 8.83
CA GLY A 422 -24.39 -19.55 9.56
C GLY A 422 -25.63 -18.69 9.85
N ARG A 423 -25.44 -17.41 10.16
CA ARG A 423 -26.56 -16.47 10.35
C ARG A 423 -27.27 -16.12 9.04
N ILE A 424 -26.51 -15.91 7.97
CA ILE A 424 -27.07 -15.68 6.63
C ILE A 424 -27.90 -16.90 6.21
N ALA A 425 -27.36 -18.11 6.35
CA ALA A 425 -28.05 -19.35 6.04
C ALA A 425 -29.36 -19.50 6.85
N SER A 426 -29.30 -19.28 8.17
CA SER A 426 -30.48 -19.31 9.05
C SER A 426 -31.57 -18.32 8.61
N ASN A 427 -31.18 -17.08 8.26
CA ASN A 427 -32.12 -16.06 7.77
C ASN A 427 -32.68 -16.40 6.39
N SER A 428 -31.87 -16.94 5.48
CA SER A 428 -32.30 -17.40 4.15
C SER A 428 -33.30 -18.55 4.24
N ILE A 429 -33.05 -19.53 5.11
CA ILE A 429 -33.98 -20.65 5.39
C ILE A 429 -35.31 -20.11 5.93
N LYS A 430 -35.26 -19.19 6.91
CA LYS A 430 -36.46 -18.56 7.47
C LYS A 430 -37.27 -17.80 6.40
N LYS A 431 -36.61 -17.08 5.49
CA LYS A 431 -37.26 -16.39 4.36
C LYS A 431 -37.87 -17.39 3.37
N GLY A 432 -37.15 -18.45 3.01
CA GLY A 432 -37.62 -19.51 2.11
C GLY A 432 -38.87 -20.20 2.64
N MET A 433 -38.92 -20.52 3.93
CA MET A 433 -40.09 -21.15 4.55
C MET A 433 -41.33 -20.26 4.60
N ARG A 434 -41.16 -18.92 4.66
CA ARG A 434 -42.29 -17.98 4.55
C ARG A 434 -42.84 -17.85 3.12
N SER A 435 -41.98 -18.06 2.12
CA SER A 435 -42.34 -17.86 0.71
C SER A 435 -42.98 -19.08 0.04
N TYR A 436 -42.78 -20.30 0.57
CA TYR A 436 -43.26 -21.55 -0.04
C TYR A 436 -44.27 -22.27 0.86
N ARG A 437 -45.34 -22.83 0.25
CA ARG A 437 -46.25 -23.79 0.91
C ARG A 437 -45.52 -25.13 1.07
N TYR A 438 -44.67 -25.23 2.09
CA TYR A 438 -44.04 -26.48 2.48
C TYR A 438 -45.04 -27.47 3.11
N SER A 439 -44.77 -28.77 2.97
CA SER A 439 -45.57 -29.83 3.59
C SER A 439 -45.55 -29.70 5.12
N SER A 440 -46.59 -30.20 5.79
CA SER A 440 -46.72 -30.17 7.26
C SER A 440 -45.49 -30.79 7.96
N ARG A 441 -44.84 -31.78 7.35
CA ARG A 441 -43.64 -32.46 7.86
C ARG A 441 -42.37 -31.59 7.83
N ILE A 442 -42.28 -30.64 6.91
CA ILE A 442 -41.15 -29.69 6.87
C ILE A 442 -41.38 -28.55 7.86
N LYS A 443 -42.64 -28.12 8.05
CA LYS A 443 -43.00 -27.14 9.09
C LYS A 443 -42.70 -27.65 10.50
N SER A 444 -42.90 -28.94 10.78
CA SER A 444 -42.52 -29.52 12.09
C SER A 444 -41.00 -29.49 12.35
N LEU A 445 -40.18 -29.33 11.31
CA LEU A 445 -38.71 -29.24 11.40
C LEU A 445 -38.19 -27.79 11.28
N GLU A 446 -39.07 -26.79 11.17
CA GLU A 446 -38.70 -25.38 10.96
C GLU A 446 -37.70 -24.88 12.01
N GLY A 447 -37.96 -25.16 13.29
CA GLY A 447 -37.05 -24.77 14.37
C GLY A 447 -35.66 -25.38 14.18
N VAL A 448 -35.60 -26.68 13.91
CA VAL A 448 -34.34 -27.41 13.70
C VAL A 448 -33.58 -26.85 12.50
N LEU A 449 -34.25 -26.64 11.36
CA LEU A 449 -33.62 -26.14 10.14
C LEU A 449 -33.10 -24.70 10.26
N ILE A 450 -33.75 -23.85 11.05
CA ILE A 450 -33.30 -22.48 11.33
C ILE A 450 -32.09 -22.48 12.27
N TRP A 451 -32.12 -23.30 13.34
CA TRP A 451 -31.11 -23.27 14.38
C TRP A 451 -29.88 -24.13 14.06
N LEU A 452 -30.00 -25.18 13.25
CA LEU A 452 -28.91 -26.11 12.97
C LEU A 452 -27.68 -25.44 12.34
N PRO A 453 -27.78 -24.61 11.27
CA PRO A 453 -26.61 -23.92 10.71
C PRO A 453 -25.97 -22.95 11.72
N PHE A 454 -26.79 -22.33 12.57
CA PHE A 454 -26.30 -21.46 13.62
C PHE A 454 -25.52 -22.28 14.66
N LEU A 455 -26.09 -23.35 15.22
CA LEU A 455 -25.42 -24.19 16.21
C LEU A 455 -24.11 -24.80 15.67
N MET A 456 -24.11 -25.29 14.43
CA MET A 456 -22.92 -25.86 13.79
C MET A 456 -21.80 -24.83 13.60
N THR A 457 -22.14 -23.61 13.20
CA THR A 457 -21.11 -22.56 13.00
C THR A 457 -20.62 -21.98 14.32
N GLN A 458 -21.48 -21.95 15.35
CA GLN A 458 -21.13 -21.47 16.69
C GLN A 458 -20.28 -22.48 17.47
N SER A 459 -20.19 -23.75 17.08
CA SER A 459 -19.28 -24.73 17.72
C SER A 459 -17.85 -24.67 17.17
N ILE A 460 -17.63 -24.08 15.99
CA ILE A 460 -16.30 -23.97 15.35
C ILE A 460 -15.29 -23.21 16.23
N PRO A 461 -15.61 -22.03 16.79
CA PRO A 461 -14.65 -21.33 17.66
C PRO A 461 -14.31 -22.12 18.92
N ALA A 462 -15.28 -22.84 19.50
CA ALA A 462 -15.04 -23.70 20.65
C ALA A 462 -14.10 -24.88 20.30
N PHE A 463 -14.30 -25.52 19.15
CA PHE A 463 -13.40 -26.57 18.65
C PHE A 463 -11.98 -26.03 18.43
N VAL A 464 -11.85 -24.85 17.80
CA VAL A 464 -10.56 -24.18 17.58
C VAL A 464 -9.86 -23.91 18.92
N ILE A 465 -10.57 -23.38 19.91
CA ILE A 465 -10.02 -23.15 21.26
C ILE A 465 -9.56 -24.45 21.90
N LEU A 466 -10.38 -25.52 21.85
CA LEU A 466 -10.04 -26.83 22.42
C LEU A 466 -8.82 -27.46 21.75
N TYR A 467 -8.72 -27.35 20.42
CA TYR A 467 -7.55 -27.80 19.68
C TYR A 467 -6.28 -27.07 20.12
N HIS A 468 -6.31 -25.73 20.18
CA HIS A 468 -5.14 -24.95 20.61
C HIS A 468 -4.82 -25.13 22.10
N PHE A 469 -5.82 -25.44 22.93
CA PHE A 469 -5.63 -25.81 24.33
C PHE A 469 -4.86 -27.12 24.45
N HIS A 470 -5.29 -28.13 23.70
CA HIS A 470 -4.63 -29.43 23.68
C HIS A 470 -3.20 -29.33 23.12
N CYS A 471 -2.97 -28.47 22.13
CA CYS A 471 -1.65 -28.23 21.55
C CYS A 471 -0.74 -27.29 22.38
N GLY A 472 -1.19 -26.76 23.52
CA GLY A 472 -0.36 -25.89 24.37
C GLY A 472 0.05 -24.57 23.70
N SER A 473 -0.82 -23.97 22.87
CA SER A 473 -0.48 -22.74 22.14
C SER A 473 -0.37 -21.51 23.05
N GLU A 474 0.74 -20.77 22.93
CA GLU A 474 1.05 -19.54 23.68
C GLU A 474 -0.03 -18.43 23.54
N GLY A 475 -0.76 -18.42 22.42
CA GLY A 475 -1.80 -17.42 22.13
C GLY A 475 -3.21 -17.75 22.62
N ILE A 476 -3.40 -18.82 23.41
CA ILE A 476 -4.73 -19.31 23.78
C ILE A 476 -5.58 -18.30 24.54
N THR A 477 -5.00 -17.57 25.50
CA THR A 477 -5.72 -16.57 26.29
C THR A 477 -6.30 -15.47 25.41
N LEU A 478 -5.50 -14.99 24.45
CA LEU A 478 -5.94 -13.98 23.49
C LEU A 478 -7.05 -14.50 22.58
N LYS A 479 -6.93 -15.76 22.11
CA LYS A 479 -7.97 -16.41 21.28
C LYS A 479 -9.29 -16.58 22.03
N ILE A 480 -9.25 -16.99 23.30
CA ILE A 480 -10.43 -17.09 24.17
C ILE A 480 -11.06 -15.71 24.34
N LEU A 481 -10.27 -14.69 24.66
CA LEU A 481 -10.76 -13.32 24.85
C LEU A 481 -11.43 -12.78 23.59
N ILE A 482 -10.74 -12.84 22.45
CA ILE A 482 -11.25 -12.34 21.16
C ILE A 482 -12.52 -13.10 20.75
N THR A 483 -12.55 -14.42 20.91
CA THR A 483 -13.72 -15.25 20.61
C THR A 483 -14.89 -14.91 21.53
N GLY A 484 -14.63 -14.74 22.83
CA GLY A 484 -15.61 -14.29 23.81
C GLY A 484 -16.20 -12.92 23.45
N LEU A 485 -15.35 -11.96 23.05
CA LEU A 485 -15.79 -10.65 22.56
C LEU A 485 -16.65 -10.77 21.31
N ILE A 486 -16.33 -11.67 20.37
CA ILE A 486 -17.19 -11.90 19.18
C ILE A 486 -18.55 -12.43 19.60
N TYR A 487 -18.61 -13.43 20.50
CA TYR A 487 -19.90 -13.97 20.95
C TYR A 487 -20.72 -12.91 21.69
N LEU A 488 -20.11 -12.14 22.59
CA LEU A 488 -20.76 -11.01 23.27
C LEU A 488 -21.21 -9.94 22.29
N TYR A 489 -20.37 -9.60 21.32
CA TYR A 489 -20.76 -8.67 20.26
C TYR A 489 -21.91 -9.25 19.43
N GLN A 490 -21.95 -10.57 19.22
CA GLN A 490 -23.03 -11.27 18.52
C GLN A 490 -24.37 -11.24 19.24
N THR A 491 -24.41 -11.22 20.58
CA THR A 491 -25.68 -11.06 21.32
C THR A 491 -26.27 -9.66 21.14
N SER A 492 -25.47 -8.65 20.77
CA SER A 492 -25.96 -7.31 20.39
C SER A 492 -26.74 -7.27 19.06
N TYR A 493 -26.86 -8.39 18.33
CA TYR A 493 -27.56 -8.49 17.04
C TYR A 493 -29.06 -8.80 17.17
N GLY A 494 -29.76 -8.04 18.00
CA GLY A 494 -31.22 -8.06 18.00
C GLY A 494 -31.80 -7.75 16.60
N LYS A 495 -32.63 -8.65 16.06
CA LYS A 495 -33.22 -8.55 14.71
C LYS A 495 -34.11 -7.31 14.51
N ASN A 496 -34.61 -6.71 15.59
CA ASN A 496 -35.47 -5.53 15.47
C ASN A 496 -34.70 -4.29 15.01
N ALA A 497 -33.40 -4.18 15.32
CA ALA A 497 -32.61 -2.98 15.03
C ALA A 497 -32.56 -2.61 13.55
N SER A 498 -32.39 -3.61 12.68
CA SER A 498 -32.23 -3.38 11.25
C SER A 498 -33.54 -3.10 10.53
N THR A 499 -34.68 -3.41 11.16
CA THR A 499 -36.02 -3.12 10.64
C THR A 499 -36.59 -1.83 11.23
N SER A 500 -36.50 -1.65 12.55
CA SER A 500 -37.12 -0.53 13.26
C SER A 500 -36.26 0.73 13.34
N GLY A 501 -34.95 0.63 13.06
CA GLY A 501 -34.03 1.77 13.12
C GLY A 501 -33.61 2.19 14.53
N HIS A 502 -33.96 1.43 15.58
CA HIS A 502 -33.75 1.86 16.99
C HIS A 502 -32.29 2.07 17.42
N ARG A 503 -31.30 1.71 16.58
CA ARG A 503 -29.86 1.96 16.82
C ARG A 503 -29.36 3.25 16.18
N GLU A 504 -30.23 4.01 15.52
CA GLU A 504 -29.89 5.32 14.97
C GLU A 504 -29.32 6.23 16.07
N LYS A 505 -28.23 6.92 15.72
CA LYS A 505 -27.69 8.01 16.52
C LYS A 505 -28.04 9.33 15.86
N VAL A 506 -29.00 10.04 16.45
CA VAL A 506 -29.46 11.34 15.94
C VAL A 506 -28.31 12.33 15.77
N SER A 507 -27.33 12.32 16.68
CA SER A 507 -26.14 13.17 16.56
C SER A 507 -25.32 12.87 15.30
N TRP A 508 -25.35 11.66 14.74
CA TRP A 508 -24.64 11.30 13.52
C TRP A 508 -25.42 11.67 12.26
N THR A 509 -26.75 11.59 12.30
CA THR A 509 -27.63 11.90 11.18
C THR A 509 -27.94 13.39 11.05
N GLU A 510 -27.93 14.13 12.17
CA GLU A 510 -28.29 15.55 12.23
C GLU A 510 -27.09 16.51 12.30
N SER A 511 -25.98 16.14 12.96
CA SER A 511 -24.84 17.05 13.09
C SER A 511 -24.10 17.23 11.77
N ARG A 512 -23.38 18.36 11.66
CA ARG A 512 -22.40 18.56 10.59
C ARG A 512 -21.23 17.61 10.83
N ASN A 513 -21.17 16.54 10.05
CA ASN A 513 -20.12 15.54 10.19
C ASN A 513 -18.96 15.85 9.25
N ARG A 514 -17.82 16.28 9.81
CA ARG A 514 -16.60 16.59 9.03
C ARG A 514 -16.15 15.43 8.15
N PHE A 515 -16.40 14.20 8.58
CA PHE A 515 -16.06 13.00 7.83
C PHE A 515 -16.88 12.86 6.54
N ILE A 516 -18.20 13.12 6.63
CA ILE A 516 -19.09 13.12 5.46
C ILE A 516 -18.67 14.20 4.46
N GLU A 517 -18.30 15.38 4.96
CA GLU A 517 -17.83 16.49 4.13
C GLU A 517 -16.50 16.19 3.44
N VAL A 518 -15.61 15.41 4.09
CA VAL A 518 -14.39 14.90 3.46
C VAL A 518 -14.74 13.96 2.29
N CYS A 519 -15.72 13.05 2.45
CA CYS A 519 -16.17 12.18 1.36
C CYS A 519 -16.75 13.00 0.19
N ALA A 520 -17.59 14.00 0.49
CA ALA A 520 -18.18 14.89 -0.50
C ALA A 520 -17.11 15.66 -1.29
N ARG A 521 -16.10 16.23 -0.61
CA ARG A 521 -14.97 16.93 -1.25
C ARG A 521 -14.09 15.98 -2.07
N TYR A 522 -13.83 14.78 -1.56
CA TYR A 522 -13.04 13.77 -2.28
C TYR A 522 -13.62 13.46 -3.66
N PHE A 523 -14.94 13.29 -3.74
CA PHE A 523 -15.64 13.04 -5.01
C PHE A 523 -16.08 14.32 -5.74
N LYS A 524 -15.65 15.51 -5.29
CA LYS A 524 -16.05 16.80 -5.87
C LYS A 524 -17.57 16.87 -6.09
N SER A 525 -18.33 16.48 -5.06
CA SER A 525 -19.74 16.16 -5.22
C SER A 525 -20.57 17.35 -5.71
N ASN A 526 -21.41 17.09 -6.70
CA ASN A 526 -22.35 18.07 -7.22
C ASN A 526 -23.78 17.55 -7.16
N ILE A 527 -24.72 18.41 -6.76
CA ILE A 527 -26.14 18.08 -6.69
C ILE A 527 -26.86 19.05 -7.63
N ILE A 528 -27.65 18.50 -8.54
CA ILE A 528 -28.53 19.25 -9.44
C ILE A 528 -29.95 18.89 -9.04
N GLN A 529 -30.65 19.84 -8.44
CA GLN A 529 -32.08 19.73 -8.16
C GLN A 529 -32.86 20.23 -9.39
N THR A 530 -33.71 19.37 -9.96
CA THR A 530 -34.55 19.75 -11.12
C THR A 530 -35.83 20.49 -10.69
N THR A 531 -36.40 20.11 -9.54
CA THR A 531 -37.62 20.72 -8.98
C THR A 531 -37.50 20.82 -7.46
N ALA A 532 -38.00 21.93 -6.89
CA ALA A 532 -38.12 22.07 -5.45
C ALA A 532 -39.08 21.01 -4.86
N LEU A 533 -38.66 20.37 -3.77
CA LEU A 533 -39.48 19.38 -3.06
C LEU A 533 -40.13 20.02 -1.84
N SER A 534 -41.45 19.82 -1.68
CA SER A 534 -42.17 20.20 -0.45
C SER A 534 -41.65 19.42 0.75
N THR A 535 -41.56 20.07 1.91
CA THR A 535 -41.16 19.47 3.19
C THR A 535 -42.29 18.74 3.90
N ASP A 536 -43.53 18.90 3.43
CA ASP A 536 -44.74 18.44 4.14
C ASP A 536 -45.20 17.05 3.67
N GLN A 537 -44.51 16.45 2.70
CA GLN A 537 -44.81 15.14 2.15
C GLN A 537 -43.60 14.19 2.25
N GLN A 538 -43.88 12.89 2.36
CA GLN A 538 -42.86 11.85 2.28
C GLN A 538 -42.48 11.56 0.83
N TYR A 539 -41.26 11.08 0.63
CA TYR A 539 -40.76 10.63 -0.67
C TYR A 539 -40.03 9.30 -0.57
N ILE A 540 -40.06 8.56 -1.69
CA ILE A 540 -39.19 7.42 -1.94
C ILE A 540 -38.15 7.84 -2.98
N PHE A 541 -36.94 8.12 -2.53
CA PHE A 541 -35.79 8.42 -3.36
C PHE A 541 -35.19 7.12 -3.89
N ALA A 542 -35.07 7.02 -5.21
CA ALA A 542 -34.54 5.84 -5.88
C ALA A 542 -33.31 6.23 -6.70
N MET A 543 -32.13 5.83 -6.23
CA MET A 543 -30.85 6.21 -6.82
C MET A 543 -30.31 5.14 -7.75
N HIS A 544 -29.82 5.56 -8.91
CA HIS A 544 -29.18 4.70 -9.90
C HIS A 544 -27.91 5.34 -10.48
N PRO A 545 -26.94 4.55 -10.96
CA PRO A 545 -26.84 3.10 -10.81
C PRO A 545 -26.30 2.72 -9.43
N HIS A 546 -26.30 1.43 -9.10
CA HIS A 546 -25.79 0.89 -7.84
C HIS A 546 -24.26 0.90 -7.76
N GLY A 547 -23.55 0.78 -8.88
CA GLY A 547 -22.10 0.55 -8.86
C GLY A 547 -21.73 -0.70 -8.04
N VAL A 548 -20.47 -0.81 -7.60
CA VAL A 548 -20.01 -2.00 -6.86
C VAL A 548 -20.53 -2.04 -5.41
N MET A 549 -20.69 -0.89 -4.75
CA MET A 549 -21.14 -0.80 -3.34
C MET A 549 -22.14 0.33 -3.06
N ALA A 550 -22.69 0.99 -4.08
CA ALA A 550 -23.57 2.17 -3.96
C ALA A 550 -23.04 3.20 -2.95
N LEU A 551 -21.76 3.53 -3.11
CA LEU A 551 -20.98 4.22 -2.10
C LEU A 551 -21.52 5.63 -1.83
N SER A 552 -21.99 6.32 -2.86
CA SER A 552 -22.56 7.65 -2.71
C SER A 552 -23.82 7.68 -1.86
N ALA A 553 -24.63 6.63 -1.89
CA ALA A 553 -25.87 6.53 -1.11
C ALA A 553 -25.59 6.62 0.40
N ALA A 554 -24.41 6.14 0.82
CA ALA A 554 -24.01 6.06 2.22
C ALA A 554 -23.64 7.42 2.83
N TRP A 555 -23.27 8.42 2.03
CA TRP A 555 -22.82 9.72 2.53
C TRP A 555 -23.59 10.92 1.96
N LEU A 556 -24.12 10.85 0.74
CA LEU A 556 -24.77 11.96 0.04
C LEU A 556 -25.86 12.65 0.88
N PRO A 557 -26.83 11.93 1.48
CA PRO A 557 -27.93 12.57 2.21
C PRO A 557 -27.49 13.30 3.49
N PHE A 558 -26.29 13.00 3.98
CA PHE A 558 -25.75 13.58 5.19
C PHE A 558 -24.91 14.84 4.92
N THR A 559 -24.66 15.18 3.66
CA THR A 559 -23.87 16.35 3.27
C THR A 559 -24.60 17.66 3.56
N GLU A 560 -23.85 18.73 3.83
CA GLU A 560 -24.36 20.09 3.96
C GLU A 560 -25.05 20.54 2.67
N LYS A 561 -24.48 20.17 1.52
CA LYS A 561 -25.05 20.46 0.20
C LYS A 561 -26.44 19.83 0.05
N TRP A 562 -26.60 18.55 0.39
CA TRP A 562 -27.93 17.91 0.39
C TRP A 562 -28.93 18.65 1.27
N ARG A 563 -28.53 18.97 2.51
CA ARG A 563 -29.39 19.68 3.47
C ARG A 563 -29.79 21.08 3.00
N SER A 564 -28.97 21.72 2.16
CA SER A 564 -29.30 23.02 1.56
C SER A 564 -30.33 22.93 0.44
N PHE A 565 -30.26 21.89 -0.41
CA PHE A 565 -31.23 21.67 -1.49
C PHE A 565 -32.56 21.05 -1.00
N PHE A 566 -32.49 20.27 0.07
CA PHE A 566 -33.63 19.52 0.63
C PHE A 566 -33.73 19.74 2.15
N PRO A 567 -34.04 20.97 2.60
CA PRO A 567 -34.18 21.26 4.02
C PRO A 567 -35.28 20.40 4.63
N ASN A 568 -35.07 19.89 5.83
CA ASN A 568 -35.99 19.02 6.57
C ASN A 568 -36.38 17.68 5.90
N ILE A 569 -35.83 17.35 4.73
CA ILE A 569 -36.03 16.04 4.08
C ILE A 569 -34.90 15.10 4.48
N ARG A 570 -35.15 14.31 5.53
CA ARG A 570 -34.23 13.28 6.03
C ARG A 570 -34.59 11.92 5.45
N THR A 571 -33.60 11.24 4.86
CA THR A 571 -33.79 9.93 4.22
C THR A 571 -33.15 8.81 5.01
N ARG A 572 -33.81 7.66 5.10
CA ARG A 572 -33.23 6.42 5.60
C ARG A 572 -32.76 5.55 4.45
N LEU A 573 -31.47 5.23 4.46
CA LEU A 573 -30.88 4.36 3.44
C LEU A 573 -31.28 2.90 3.70
N LEU A 574 -31.87 2.25 2.70
CA LEU A 574 -32.12 0.81 2.72
C LEU A 574 -30.94 0.06 2.08
N THR A 575 -30.29 -0.83 2.84
CA THR A 575 -29.10 -1.58 2.40
C THR A 575 -29.28 -3.08 2.46
N ALA A 576 -28.39 -3.83 1.81
CA ALA A 576 -28.44 -5.29 1.78
C ALA A 576 -28.34 -5.90 3.18
N SER A 577 -29.13 -6.95 3.46
CA SER A 577 -29.18 -7.60 4.78
C SER A 577 -27.85 -8.17 5.27
N VAL A 578 -26.94 -8.51 4.35
CA VAL A 578 -25.58 -8.95 4.69
C VAL A 578 -24.82 -7.85 5.45
N LEU A 579 -24.97 -6.58 5.09
CA LEU A 579 -24.27 -5.46 5.74
C LEU A 579 -24.72 -5.26 7.19
N HIS A 580 -25.96 -5.64 7.52
CA HIS A 580 -26.50 -5.61 8.87
C HIS A 580 -26.04 -6.80 9.74
N SER A 581 -25.25 -7.72 9.16
CA SER A 581 -24.72 -8.91 9.84
C SER A 581 -23.19 -8.86 10.03
N VAL A 582 -22.49 -7.94 9.36
CA VAL A 582 -21.03 -7.80 9.42
C VAL A 582 -20.60 -6.84 10.54
N MET A 583 -19.61 -7.25 11.35
CA MET A 583 -19.07 -6.44 12.45
C MET A 583 -18.51 -5.09 11.97
N PHE A 584 -18.70 -4.04 12.77
CA PHE A 584 -18.43 -2.62 12.47
C PHE A 584 -19.23 -2.02 11.29
N THR A 585 -19.30 -2.70 10.15
CA THR A 585 -20.11 -2.28 8.99
C THR A 585 -21.56 -2.05 9.40
N LYS A 586 -22.14 -3.00 10.15
CA LYS A 586 -23.49 -2.90 10.71
C LYS A 586 -23.66 -1.66 11.60
N ASP A 587 -22.70 -1.39 12.48
CA ASP A 587 -22.81 -0.31 13.46
C ASP A 587 -22.81 1.04 12.78
N VAL A 588 -21.87 1.24 11.84
CA VAL A 588 -21.80 2.49 11.07
C VAL A 588 -23.11 2.69 10.31
N ILE A 589 -23.57 1.70 9.54
CA ILE A 589 -24.82 1.80 8.77
C ILE A 589 -26.00 2.13 9.67
N GLN A 590 -26.17 1.43 10.79
CA GLN A 590 -27.32 1.60 11.67
C GLN A 590 -27.25 2.89 12.50
N TRP A 591 -26.05 3.36 12.89
CA TRP A 591 -25.89 4.66 13.54
C TRP A 591 -26.29 5.81 12.63
N PHE A 592 -26.08 5.68 11.32
CA PHE A 592 -26.59 6.60 10.30
C PHE A 592 -28.08 6.37 9.95
N GLY A 593 -28.80 5.54 10.70
CA GLY A 593 -30.23 5.25 10.49
C GLY A 593 -30.51 4.32 9.30
N GLY A 594 -29.49 3.64 8.79
CA GLY A 594 -29.65 2.65 7.73
C GLY A 594 -30.45 1.43 8.19
N ARG A 595 -31.27 0.90 7.28
CA ARG A 595 -32.19 -0.22 7.52
C ARG A 595 -32.04 -1.27 6.43
N GLU A 596 -32.55 -2.48 6.66
CA GLU A 596 -32.50 -3.53 5.65
C GLU A 596 -33.46 -3.27 4.49
N VAL A 597 -33.04 -3.60 3.27
CA VAL A 597 -33.87 -3.57 2.06
C VAL A 597 -34.82 -4.79 2.01
N THR A 598 -35.75 -4.83 2.94
CA THR A 598 -36.85 -5.81 2.99
C THR A 598 -38.19 -5.10 2.91
N SER A 599 -39.24 -5.77 2.43
CA SER A 599 -40.58 -5.18 2.36
C SER A 599 -41.07 -4.70 3.73
N ASP A 600 -40.81 -5.48 4.78
CA ASP A 600 -41.22 -5.16 6.15
C ASP A 600 -40.53 -3.88 6.65
N ALA A 601 -39.20 -3.80 6.52
CA ALA A 601 -38.43 -2.63 6.94
C ALA A 601 -38.75 -1.39 6.10
N PHE A 602 -38.99 -1.55 4.80
CA PHE A 602 -39.41 -0.47 3.92
C PHE A 602 -40.76 0.09 4.38
N ILE A 603 -41.78 -0.76 4.53
CA ILE A 603 -43.12 -0.35 4.97
C ILE A 603 -43.06 0.28 6.36
N GLU A 604 -42.31 -0.30 7.29
CA GLU A 604 -42.14 0.22 8.65
C GLU A 604 -41.53 1.63 8.65
N THR A 605 -40.50 1.85 7.82
CA THR A 605 -39.89 3.19 7.66
C THR A 605 -40.88 4.21 7.16
N LEU A 606 -41.71 3.84 6.18
CA LEU A 606 -42.76 4.73 5.67
C LEU A 606 -43.86 4.97 6.71
N ASN A 607 -44.25 3.95 7.49
CA ASN A 607 -45.23 4.08 8.56
C ASN A 607 -44.75 5.01 9.68
N GLN A 608 -43.44 5.06 9.93
CA GLN A 608 -42.80 6.01 10.86
C GLN A 608 -42.71 7.45 10.30
N LYS A 609 -43.36 7.72 9.16
CA LYS A 609 -43.36 9.02 8.48
C LYS A 609 -41.98 9.49 7.99
N GLU A 610 -41.04 8.57 7.78
CA GLU A 610 -39.70 8.89 7.30
C GLU A 610 -39.59 8.79 5.77
N ASN A 611 -38.66 9.53 5.16
CA ASN A 611 -38.35 9.36 3.74
C ASN A 611 -37.41 8.18 3.54
N VAL A 612 -37.52 7.50 2.40
CA VAL A 612 -36.68 6.35 2.08
C VAL A 612 -35.70 6.71 0.96
N LEU A 613 -34.44 6.29 1.09
CA LEU A 613 -33.49 6.23 -0.01
C LEU A 613 -33.17 4.75 -0.29
N ILE A 614 -33.41 4.32 -1.53
CA ILE A 614 -33.13 2.97 -2.01
C ILE A 614 -32.29 3.03 -3.28
N VAL A 615 -31.55 1.97 -3.54
CA VAL A 615 -30.77 1.77 -4.77
C VAL A 615 -31.35 0.54 -5.49
N PRO A 616 -32.40 0.71 -6.32
CA PRO A 616 -33.25 -0.40 -6.75
C PRO A 616 -32.53 -1.46 -7.57
N GLY A 617 -31.52 -1.08 -8.36
CA GLY A 617 -30.79 -2.01 -9.21
C GLY A 617 -30.08 -3.13 -8.43
N GLY A 618 -29.64 -2.83 -7.20
CA GLY A 618 -29.07 -3.81 -6.28
C GLY A 618 -27.90 -4.61 -6.87
N GLN A 619 -27.81 -5.88 -6.45
CA GLN A 619 -26.75 -6.79 -6.91
C GLN A 619 -26.86 -7.12 -8.41
N ALA A 620 -28.05 -7.06 -9.01
CA ALA A 620 -28.22 -7.33 -10.44
C ALA A 620 -27.57 -6.21 -11.28
N GLU A 621 -27.86 -4.95 -10.95
CA GLU A 621 -27.26 -3.80 -11.63
C GLU A 621 -25.75 -3.75 -11.43
N MET A 622 -25.25 -4.12 -10.25
CA MET A 622 -23.82 -4.28 -9.96
C MET A 622 -23.13 -5.31 -10.87
N LEU A 623 -23.75 -6.46 -11.13
CA LEU A 623 -23.16 -7.54 -11.94
C LEU A 623 -23.26 -7.28 -13.46
N CYS A 624 -24.22 -6.45 -13.87
CA CYS A 624 -24.44 -6.10 -15.28
C CYS A 624 -23.51 -4.97 -15.75
N GLN A 625 -23.08 -4.04 -14.87
CA GLN A 625 -22.24 -2.90 -15.28
C GLN A 625 -21.00 -3.31 -16.06
N PRO A 626 -20.77 -2.75 -17.28
CA PRO A 626 -19.55 -2.95 -18.04
C PRO A 626 -18.34 -2.31 -17.33
N VAL A 627 -17.15 -2.91 -17.43
CA VAL A 627 -15.91 -2.38 -16.83
C VAL A 627 -15.09 -1.76 -17.94
N GLY A 628 -14.77 -0.48 -17.80
CA GLY A 628 -14.00 0.26 -18.79
C GLY A 628 -14.82 0.75 -19.99
N GLU A 629 -16.13 0.51 -20.02
CA GLU A 629 -17.03 1.09 -21.02
C GLU A 629 -17.82 2.25 -20.41
N LYS A 630 -18.06 3.28 -21.21
CA LYS A 630 -18.81 4.47 -20.81
C LYS A 630 -20.31 4.23 -20.97
N VAL A 631 -20.82 3.21 -20.30
CA VAL A 631 -22.24 2.83 -20.35
C VAL A 631 -22.78 2.68 -18.95
N ILE A 632 -23.84 3.41 -18.63
CA ILE A 632 -24.61 3.28 -17.40
C ILE A 632 -25.72 2.27 -17.66
N GLN A 633 -25.61 1.07 -17.08
CA GLN A 633 -26.67 0.08 -17.17
C GLN A 633 -27.66 0.26 -16.02
N ILE A 634 -28.95 0.28 -16.32
CA ILE A 634 -30.02 0.42 -15.34
C ILE A 634 -30.84 -0.86 -15.32
N TYR A 635 -30.88 -1.55 -14.18
CA TYR A 635 -31.63 -2.80 -14.08
C TYR A 635 -33.11 -2.53 -13.77
N THR A 636 -33.99 -2.95 -14.69
CA THR A 636 -35.39 -2.51 -14.69
C THR A 636 -36.36 -3.47 -14.01
N ARG A 637 -35.96 -4.74 -13.81
CA ARG A 637 -36.89 -5.79 -13.36
C ARG A 637 -37.31 -5.69 -11.90
N HIS A 638 -36.61 -4.91 -11.07
CA HIS A 638 -36.96 -4.73 -9.67
C HIS A 638 -38.10 -3.71 -9.49
N GLN A 639 -39.35 -4.15 -9.66
CA GLN A 639 -40.54 -3.28 -9.57
C GLN A 639 -41.13 -3.14 -8.15
N GLY A 640 -40.51 -3.78 -7.14
CA GLY A 640 -41.05 -3.85 -5.78
C GLY A 640 -41.21 -2.48 -5.10
N PHE A 641 -40.27 -1.56 -5.32
CA PHE A 641 -40.32 -0.21 -4.76
C PHE A 641 -41.44 0.64 -5.37
N ILE A 642 -41.72 0.48 -6.67
CA ILE A 642 -42.83 1.13 -7.37
C ILE A 642 -44.16 0.61 -6.82
N ARG A 643 -44.28 -0.71 -6.64
CA ARG A 643 -45.46 -1.32 -6.03
C ARG A 643 -45.74 -0.73 -4.63
N ILE A 644 -44.71 -0.61 -3.79
CA ILE A 644 -44.84 -0.02 -2.44
C ILE A 644 -45.24 1.46 -2.51
N ALA A 645 -44.65 2.23 -3.44
CA ALA A 645 -45.00 3.63 -3.65
C ALA A 645 -46.49 3.80 -3.98
N ILE A 646 -47.01 2.99 -4.92
CA ILE A 646 -48.44 2.99 -5.28
C ILE A 646 -49.31 2.55 -4.09
N GLN A 647 -48.91 1.53 -3.34
CA GLN A 647 -49.66 1.06 -2.17
C GLN A 647 -49.79 2.11 -1.07
N LYS A 648 -48.77 2.96 -0.90
CA LYS A 648 -48.72 4.00 0.12
C LYS A 648 -49.12 5.38 -0.39
N GLY A 649 -49.31 5.56 -1.70
CA GLY A 649 -49.56 6.87 -2.30
C GLY A 649 -48.38 7.83 -2.17
N ILE A 650 -47.16 7.33 -2.03
CA ILE A 650 -45.96 8.14 -1.77
C ILE A 650 -45.21 8.40 -3.09
N PRO A 651 -44.91 9.66 -3.45
CA PRO A 651 -44.20 9.98 -4.69
C PRO A 651 -42.81 9.34 -4.78
N LEU A 652 -42.45 8.92 -6.00
CA LEU A 652 -41.13 8.41 -6.35
C LEU A 652 -40.24 9.57 -6.83
N VAL A 653 -39.02 9.68 -6.32
CA VAL A 653 -38.04 10.68 -6.75
C VAL A 653 -36.84 9.96 -7.37
N PRO A 654 -36.68 10.00 -8.71
CA PRO A 654 -35.52 9.41 -9.37
C PRO A 654 -34.26 10.23 -9.07
N ILE A 655 -33.17 9.56 -8.69
CA ILE A 655 -31.84 10.16 -8.56
C ILE A 655 -30.90 9.44 -9.52
N LEU A 656 -30.23 10.20 -10.37
CA LEU A 656 -29.18 9.69 -11.26
C LEU A 656 -27.80 10.13 -10.75
N SER A 657 -26.97 9.16 -10.37
CA SER A 657 -25.57 9.32 -9.97
C SER A 657 -24.65 9.07 -11.16
N PHE A 658 -24.04 10.13 -11.68
CA PHE A 658 -23.03 10.01 -12.72
C PHE A 658 -21.69 9.53 -12.13
N GLN A 659 -21.01 8.64 -12.86
CA GLN A 659 -19.68 8.09 -12.51
C GLN A 659 -19.63 7.22 -11.24
N GLU A 660 -20.78 6.83 -10.66
CA GLU A 660 -20.84 5.87 -9.54
C GLU A 660 -20.08 4.57 -9.84
N THR A 661 -20.22 4.08 -11.07
CA THR A 661 -19.61 2.83 -11.57
C THR A 661 -18.10 2.95 -11.76
N GLU A 662 -17.56 4.17 -11.86
CA GLU A 662 -16.13 4.44 -12.03
C GLU A 662 -15.37 4.47 -10.70
N MET A 663 -16.08 4.69 -9.59
CA MET A 663 -15.51 4.77 -8.24
C MET A 663 -14.76 3.49 -7.88
N LEU A 664 -15.33 2.33 -8.16
CA LEU A 664 -14.75 1.02 -7.87
C LEU A 664 -15.08 0.05 -9.00
N SER A 665 -14.11 -0.79 -9.31
CA SER A 665 -14.28 -1.96 -10.18
C SER A 665 -14.29 -3.22 -9.33
N ASN A 666 -14.83 -4.31 -9.85
CA ASN A 666 -14.77 -5.63 -9.20
C ASN A 666 -14.21 -6.65 -10.18
N ILE A 667 -13.66 -7.74 -9.66
CA ILE A 667 -13.30 -8.90 -10.49
C ILE A 667 -14.54 -9.47 -11.18
N ARG A 668 -14.37 -9.92 -12.42
CA ARG A 668 -15.46 -10.39 -13.27
C ARG A 668 -15.44 -11.88 -13.43
N VAL A 669 -16.30 -12.55 -12.65
CA VAL A 669 -16.60 -13.96 -12.82
C VAL A 669 -18.11 -14.16 -12.75
N THR A 670 -18.81 -13.44 -13.65
CA THR A 670 -20.25 -13.18 -13.59
C THR A 670 -21.09 -14.44 -13.41
N ARG A 671 -20.75 -15.55 -14.07
CA ARG A 671 -21.50 -16.82 -13.91
C ARG A 671 -21.40 -17.37 -12.49
N ILE A 672 -20.19 -17.36 -11.90
CA ILE A 672 -19.95 -17.81 -10.53
C ILE A 672 -20.62 -16.84 -9.56
N GLN A 673 -20.42 -15.53 -9.75
CA GLN A 673 -21.06 -14.50 -8.92
C GLN A 673 -22.59 -14.60 -8.96
N GLN A 674 -23.21 -14.76 -10.12
CA GLN A 674 -24.67 -14.94 -10.27
C GLN A 674 -25.16 -16.20 -9.57
N TRP A 675 -24.42 -17.30 -9.67
CA TRP A 675 -24.74 -18.53 -8.93
C TRP A 675 -24.70 -18.27 -7.42
N PHE A 676 -23.68 -17.57 -6.92
CA PHE A 676 -23.59 -17.20 -5.50
C PHE A 676 -24.69 -16.23 -5.06
N VAL A 677 -25.05 -15.24 -5.88
CA VAL A 677 -26.18 -14.34 -5.59
C VAL A 677 -27.49 -15.13 -5.49
N THR A 678 -27.71 -16.06 -6.42
CA THR A 678 -28.94 -16.88 -6.47
C THR A 678 -29.05 -17.83 -5.28
N ASN A 679 -27.95 -18.44 -4.86
CA ASN A 679 -27.96 -19.46 -3.80
C ASN A 679 -27.69 -18.90 -2.39
N PHE A 680 -26.94 -17.79 -2.27
CA PHE A 680 -26.43 -17.27 -1.00
C PHE A 680 -26.69 -15.77 -0.77
N ALA A 681 -27.38 -15.08 -1.69
CA ALA A 681 -27.72 -13.65 -1.60
C ALA A 681 -26.51 -12.69 -1.47
N PHE A 682 -25.32 -13.14 -1.89
CA PHE A 682 -24.09 -12.35 -1.93
C PHE A 682 -23.24 -12.79 -3.15
N PRO A 683 -22.63 -11.86 -3.90
CA PRO A 683 -21.75 -12.20 -5.01
C PRO A 683 -20.41 -12.74 -4.49
N PHE A 684 -19.99 -13.94 -4.88
CA PHE A 684 -18.63 -14.41 -4.60
C PHE A 684 -18.00 -14.99 -5.87
N PRO A 685 -16.69 -14.79 -6.09
CA PRO A 685 -15.78 -13.92 -5.36
C PRO A 685 -16.07 -12.41 -5.57
N PHE A 686 -15.80 -11.60 -4.55
CA PHE A 686 -16.08 -10.15 -4.52
C PHE A 686 -14.86 -9.41 -3.98
N PHE A 687 -14.11 -8.79 -4.89
CA PHE A 687 -12.89 -8.05 -4.59
C PHE A 687 -12.99 -6.67 -5.24
N PRO A 688 -13.63 -5.70 -4.56
CA PRO A 688 -13.69 -4.33 -5.06
C PRO A 688 -12.31 -3.70 -5.06
N PHE A 689 -11.93 -3.04 -6.15
CA PHE A 689 -10.66 -2.34 -6.30
C PHE A 689 -10.83 -1.01 -7.03
N GLY A 690 -9.99 -0.03 -6.68
CA GLY A 690 -9.98 1.31 -7.27
C GLY A 690 -8.55 1.82 -7.44
N ARG A 691 -8.11 2.72 -6.55
CA ARG A 691 -6.75 3.29 -6.60
C ARG A 691 -5.71 2.22 -6.32
N PHE A 692 -4.68 2.16 -7.15
CA PHE A 692 -3.55 1.24 -6.98
C PHE A 692 -3.96 -0.24 -6.86
N LEU A 693 -5.11 -0.62 -7.42
CA LEU A 693 -5.73 -1.96 -7.27
C LEU A 693 -6.09 -2.33 -5.82
N LEU A 694 -6.11 -1.34 -4.92
CA LEU A 694 -6.55 -1.48 -3.53
C LEU A 694 -8.06 -1.22 -3.43
N PRO A 695 -8.73 -1.68 -2.36
CA PRO A 695 -10.14 -1.40 -2.07
C PRO A 695 -10.35 0.06 -1.58
N ILE A 696 -9.82 1.01 -2.34
CA ILE A 696 -9.91 2.45 -2.12
C ILE A 696 -10.56 3.07 -3.37
N PRO A 697 -11.70 3.76 -3.24
CA PRO A 697 -12.38 4.37 -4.38
C PRO A 697 -11.50 5.33 -5.19
N ARG A 698 -11.66 5.34 -6.52
CA ARG A 698 -11.04 6.32 -7.42
C ARG A 698 -11.63 7.70 -7.15
N ASN A 699 -10.80 8.74 -7.23
CA ASN A 699 -11.27 10.12 -7.18
C ASN A 699 -11.87 10.48 -8.54
N VAL A 700 -13.21 10.39 -8.62
CA VAL A 700 -14.01 10.74 -9.79
C VAL A 700 -15.06 11.79 -9.40
N PRO A 701 -15.36 12.78 -10.25
CA PRO A 701 -16.42 13.74 -9.98
C PRO A 701 -17.79 13.05 -9.92
N ALA A 702 -18.43 13.08 -8.75
CA ALA A 702 -19.76 12.49 -8.56
C ALA A 702 -20.83 13.59 -8.68
N THR A 703 -21.60 13.55 -9.78
CA THR A 703 -22.74 14.45 -9.99
C THR A 703 -24.05 13.70 -9.80
N PHE A 704 -24.89 14.20 -8.92
CA PHE A 704 -26.19 13.63 -8.56
C PHE A 704 -27.29 14.53 -9.10
N VAL A 705 -28.14 14.01 -9.98
CA VAL A 705 -29.30 14.71 -10.51
C VAL A 705 -30.54 14.18 -9.82
N VAL A 706 -31.22 15.04 -9.06
CA VAL A 706 -32.48 14.71 -8.37
C VAL A 706 -33.63 15.19 -9.24
N GLY A 707 -34.41 14.23 -9.74
CA GLY A 707 -35.54 14.45 -10.63
C GLY A 707 -36.80 14.98 -9.94
N ALA A 708 -37.80 15.29 -10.75
CA ALA A 708 -39.12 15.68 -10.27
C ALA A 708 -39.85 14.49 -9.63
N PRO A 709 -40.68 14.72 -8.60
CA PRO A 709 -41.45 13.65 -7.95
C PRO A 709 -42.55 13.12 -8.89
N ILE A 710 -42.54 11.81 -9.12
CA ILE A 710 -43.56 11.08 -9.87
C ILE A 710 -44.68 10.74 -8.89
N ARG A 711 -45.81 11.41 -9.04
CA ARG A 711 -46.98 11.22 -8.17
C ARG A 711 -47.70 9.94 -8.56
N VAL A 712 -48.08 9.17 -7.55
CA VAL A 712 -48.82 7.92 -7.71
C VAL A 712 -50.13 8.01 -6.97
N GLN A 713 -51.19 7.45 -7.55
CA GLN A 713 -52.48 7.34 -6.87
C GLN A 713 -52.44 6.14 -5.92
N GLN A 714 -52.84 6.33 -4.67
CA GLN A 714 -52.84 5.27 -3.69
C GLN A 714 -53.78 4.12 -4.10
N CYS A 715 -53.25 2.90 -4.15
CA CYS A 715 -54.02 1.70 -4.45
C CYS A 715 -53.43 0.50 -3.68
N GLU A 716 -54.18 -0.09 -2.75
CA GLU A 716 -53.69 -1.19 -1.90
C GLU A 716 -53.28 -2.44 -2.69
N GLN A 717 -54.01 -2.76 -3.76
CA GLN A 717 -53.75 -3.89 -4.64
C GLN A 717 -53.60 -3.41 -6.10
N PRO A 718 -52.44 -2.82 -6.46
CA PRO A 718 -52.24 -2.31 -7.80
C PRO A 718 -52.15 -3.45 -8.81
N THR A 719 -52.87 -3.32 -9.92
CA THR A 719 -52.79 -4.28 -11.03
C THR A 719 -51.42 -4.20 -11.71
N LYS A 720 -51.03 -5.26 -12.42
CA LYS A 720 -49.75 -5.29 -13.15
C LYS A 720 -49.64 -4.14 -14.16
N ASP A 721 -50.74 -3.78 -14.82
CA ASP A 721 -50.76 -2.71 -15.82
C ASP A 721 -50.51 -1.34 -15.20
N VAL A 722 -51.04 -1.08 -13.99
CA VAL A 722 -50.79 0.15 -13.26
C VAL A 722 -49.33 0.23 -12.81
N ILE A 723 -48.78 -0.88 -12.29
CA ILE A 723 -47.36 -0.97 -11.91
C ILE A 723 -46.48 -0.71 -13.14
N GLN A 724 -46.78 -1.35 -14.28
CA GLN A 724 -46.00 -1.20 -15.49
C GLN A 724 -46.04 0.23 -16.03
N ARG A 725 -47.21 0.87 -16.02
CA ARG A 725 -47.35 2.28 -16.44
C ARG A 725 -46.47 3.22 -15.63
N VAL A 726 -46.50 3.11 -14.29
CA VAL A 726 -45.66 3.93 -13.41
C VAL A 726 -44.17 3.57 -13.58
N CYS A 727 -43.87 2.29 -13.84
CA CYS A 727 -42.52 1.82 -14.13
C CYS A 727 -41.97 2.44 -15.41
N ASP A 728 -42.77 2.49 -16.47
CA ASP A 728 -42.39 3.11 -17.75
C ASP A 728 -42.17 4.61 -17.56
N GLU A 729 -43.08 5.30 -16.84
CA GLU A 729 -42.94 6.72 -16.50
C GLU A 729 -41.65 6.98 -15.69
N TYR A 730 -41.34 6.12 -14.73
CA TYR A 730 -40.14 6.21 -13.90
C TYR A 730 -38.85 6.10 -14.72
N TYR A 731 -38.72 5.08 -15.57
CA TYR A 731 -37.50 4.90 -16.37
C TYR A 731 -37.39 5.90 -17.52
N GLN A 732 -38.51 6.37 -18.09
CA GLN A 732 -38.51 7.51 -19.00
C GLN A 732 -38.00 8.79 -18.31
N SER A 733 -38.34 8.99 -17.04
CA SER A 733 -37.80 10.11 -16.26
C SER A 733 -36.29 9.99 -16.10
N ILE A 734 -35.76 8.81 -15.75
CA ILE A 734 -34.31 8.54 -15.68
C ILE A 734 -33.61 8.83 -17.01
N GLU A 735 -34.18 8.39 -18.14
CA GLU A 735 -33.64 8.64 -19.48
C GLU A 735 -33.59 10.14 -19.80
N LYS A 736 -34.65 10.88 -19.48
CA LYS A 736 -34.70 12.35 -19.64
C LYS A 736 -33.64 13.04 -18.79
N LEU A 737 -33.46 12.65 -17.52
CA LEU A 737 -32.43 13.19 -16.64
C LEU A 737 -31.03 12.94 -17.20
N PHE A 738 -30.79 11.74 -17.73
CA PHE A 738 -29.51 11.40 -18.38
C PHE A 738 -29.24 12.31 -19.58
N GLY A 739 -30.20 12.42 -20.51
CA GLY A 739 -30.06 13.23 -21.72
C GLY A 739 -29.82 14.71 -21.43
N ALA A 740 -30.53 15.27 -20.46
CA ALA A 740 -30.45 16.70 -20.12
C ALA A 740 -29.16 17.08 -19.37
N HIS A 741 -28.57 16.18 -18.58
CA HIS A 741 -27.50 16.54 -17.65
C HIS A 741 -26.15 15.86 -17.89
N LYS A 742 -26.04 14.91 -18.84
CA LYS A 742 -24.77 14.20 -19.11
C LYS A 742 -23.60 15.12 -19.45
N VAL A 743 -23.86 16.25 -20.12
CA VAL A 743 -22.83 17.24 -20.51
C VAL A 743 -22.27 17.93 -19.27
N VAL A 744 -23.16 18.47 -18.43
CA VAL A 744 -22.80 19.16 -17.18
C VAL A 744 -22.09 18.22 -16.20
N ALA A 745 -22.44 16.93 -16.21
CA ALA A 745 -21.80 15.90 -15.40
C ALA A 745 -20.42 15.43 -15.94
N GLY A 746 -19.96 15.93 -17.10
CA GLY A 746 -18.70 15.52 -17.72
C GLY A 746 -18.74 14.13 -18.38
N CYS A 747 -19.94 13.67 -18.73
CA CYS A 747 -20.23 12.32 -19.24
C CYS A 747 -20.84 12.37 -20.67
N GLU A 748 -20.38 13.29 -21.52
CA GLU A 748 -20.93 13.53 -22.87
C GLU A 748 -20.95 12.27 -23.75
N ASP A 749 -19.88 11.48 -23.61
CA ASP A 749 -19.59 10.25 -24.33
C ASP A 749 -20.17 9.00 -23.66
N TYR A 750 -20.85 9.15 -22.52
CA TYR A 750 -21.57 8.05 -21.89
C TYR A 750 -22.88 7.76 -22.64
N ARG A 751 -23.33 6.51 -22.54
CA ARG A 751 -24.66 6.07 -22.97
C ARG A 751 -25.40 5.43 -21.80
N ILE A 752 -26.72 5.49 -21.81
CA ILE A 752 -27.58 4.79 -20.84
C ILE A 752 -28.22 3.59 -21.53
N ALA A 753 -28.30 2.46 -20.83
CA ALA A 753 -28.94 1.24 -21.31
C ALA A 753 -29.80 0.62 -20.22
N PHE A 754 -31.01 0.21 -20.56
CA PHE A 754 -31.96 -0.43 -19.64
C PHE A 754 -31.92 -1.95 -19.86
N VAL A 755 -31.81 -2.73 -18.78
CA VAL A 755 -31.60 -4.20 -18.81
C VAL A 755 -32.60 -4.97 -17.94
#